data_AF-A0A553I0R3-F1
#
_entry.id   AF-A0A553I0R3-F1
#
_cell.length_a   1.000
_cell.length_b   1.000
_cell.length_c   1.000
_cell.angle_alpha   90.00
_cell.angle_beta   90.00
_cell.angle_gamma   90.00
#
_symmetry.space_group_name_H-M   'P 1'
#
loop_
_entity.id
_entity.type
_entity.pdbx_description
1 polymer ?
#
loop_
_entity_poly.entity_id
_entity_poly.type
_entity_poly.pdbx_seq_one_letter_code
_entity_poly.pdbx_strand_id
1 'polypeptide(L)'
;MAVRRDLELTILAMPPEYLRSALRVLIAEGSATQQPFVRHIRQRLLDPKPELVPADVLFPRADELTQECTRYLALTRCIFSSKMAELSLSYLNHFISSLRVARTSWTAGSELHQALGGFAGDVVQAIQALKESNPPKTEDLESRLVSLHLSLQECRDYCKAYEPWALEYPFQRSERQVADVLHLFYPHRSTRSTVGERDKEPVANLEIPVGQATETFPLGPFQVPRLFNGFWQLSSPAWGTGSSDSQDAALAQLVQAGFIAADMADHYGDAELVYGYFRNRLPPQVKDKVFAATKWCVFGPVGHEITEEWVLGAVKERCRRLGGRVELLQFHWYDYEAKEYLDVLVKLISITKTHPELVSTIGLCNFDSAHVREACEYLLLKTGEVGLVSNQIQCGGFLSSRWLDQPLPEIYSTTSHLTPSQRKYLGMILDWGSWGDFQRLLHVLSAIAEKHRVSLTNVAVRWVLQKPQVGAVIVGTRLGVTAHDQDNLATFSFRLDDEDVKVIDEIALGKENERTLALLESLGDCDEFKLYDLRIEVVCPPGERILCGAREGDYFTLQGEMMYLPPGQGISIYSLASVLPLLAAKQRITHTNDWMTTDALIACPDPNCKSQLKIIRTGTRKFNHSEVTAVQLSKDK
;
A
#
# COMPACT_ATOMS: atom_id res chain seq x y z
N MET A 1 19.73 18.81 30.80
CA MET A 1 21.16 18.86 30.36
C MET A 1 21.86 17.51 30.54
N ALA A 2 21.78 16.83 31.69
CA ALA A 2 22.37 15.50 31.89
C ALA A 2 21.88 14.45 30.87
N VAL A 3 20.57 14.28 30.74
CA VAL A 3 19.94 13.34 29.77
C VAL A 3 20.42 13.57 28.33
N ARG A 4 20.58 14.83 27.90
CA ARG A 4 21.06 15.15 26.55
C ARG A 4 22.51 14.72 26.35
N ARG A 5 23.36 14.97 27.35
CA ARG A 5 24.77 14.57 27.33
C ARG A 5 24.92 13.04 27.30
N ASP A 6 24.11 12.32 28.05
CA ASP A 6 24.13 10.86 28.09
C ASP A 6 23.65 10.26 26.76
N LEU A 7 22.65 10.87 26.12
CA LEU A 7 22.21 10.47 24.78
C LEU A 7 23.27 10.76 23.70
N GLU A 8 23.95 11.90 23.75
CA GLU A 8 25.04 12.22 22.81
C GLU A 8 26.19 11.20 22.93
N LEU A 9 26.58 10.83 24.15
CA LEU A 9 27.57 9.77 24.39
C LEU A 9 27.09 8.40 23.90
N THR A 10 25.81 8.10 24.08
CA THR A 10 25.20 6.85 23.60
C THR A 10 25.24 6.77 22.07
N ILE A 11 24.88 7.86 21.38
CA ILE A 11 24.93 7.93 19.90
C ILE A 11 26.37 7.76 19.39
N LEU A 12 27.35 8.38 20.05
CA LEU A 12 28.76 8.26 19.69
C LEU A 12 29.32 6.85 19.85
N ALA A 13 28.86 6.11 20.87
CA ALA A 13 29.28 4.75 21.12
C ALA A 13 28.50 3.70 20.29
N MET A 14 27.39 4.10 19.67
CA MET A 14 26.49 3.19 18.97
C MET A 14 27.06 2.76 17.61
N PRO A 15 27.14 1.45 17.33
CA PRO A 15 27.45 0.95 15.99
C PRO A 15 26.50 1.53 14.92
N PRO A 16 26.99 1.85 13.70
CA PRO A 16 26.17 2.44 12.64
C PRO A 16 24.90 1.65 12.30
N GLU A 17 24.94 0.33 12.41
CA GLU A 17 23.79 -0.57 12.25
C GLU A 17 22.67 -0.29 13.25
N TYR A 18 22.99 -0.14 14.54
CA TYR A 18 22.01 0.16 15.58
C TYR A 18 21.52 1.59 15.46
N LEU A 19 22.37 2.53 15.06
CA LEU A 19 21.94 3.91 14.79
C LEU A 19 20.93 3.96 13.64
N ARG A 20 21.19 3.25 12.53
CA ARG A 20 20.24 3.15 11.41
C ARG A 20 18.93 2.47 11.82
N SER A 21 19.01 1.42 12.64
CA SER A 21 17.82 0.73 13.17
C SER A 21 16.98 1.67 14.03
N ALA A 22 17.59 2.33 15.03
CA ALA A 22 16.92 3.28 15.91
C ALA A 22 16.31 4.46 15.15
N LEU A 23 17.01 5.02 14.16
CA LEU A 23 16.46 6.08 13.31
C LEU A 23 15.25 5.61 12.50
N ARG A 24 15.26 4.36 12.00
CA ARG A 24 14.11 3.82 11.27
C ARG A 24 12.89 3.62 12.17
N VAL A 25 13.09 3.16 13.41
CA VAL A 25 12.03 3.10 14.43
C VAL A 25 11.46 4.50 14.66
N LEU A 26 12.31 5.47 14.97
CA LEU A 26 11.88 6.86 15.21
C LEU A 26 11.09 7.44 14.04
N ILE A 27 11.53 7.22 12.80
CA ILE A 27 10.86 7.70 11.57
C ILE A 27 9.52 6.97 11.35
N ALA A 28 9.34 5.75 11.87
CA ALA A 28 8.08 5.02 11.78
C ALA A 28 6.99 5.61 12.69
N GLU A 29 7.36 6.35 13.74
CA GLU A 29 6.44 7.05 14.67
C GLU A 29 5.66 8.24 14.04
N GLY A 30 5.75 8.43 12.72
CA GLY A 30 4.94 9.38 11.98
C GLY A 30 5.59 10.73 11.65
N SER A 31 4.77 11.69 11.25
CA SER A 31 5.25 12.94 10.62
C SER A 31 6.09 13.83 11.54
N ALA A 32 5.84 13.76 12.86
CA ALA A 32 6.52 14.55 13.88
C ALA A 32 8.03 14.25 13.96
N THR A 33 8.45 13.02 13.67
CA THR A 33 9.86 12.60 13.63
C THR A 33 10.43 12.63 12.21
N GLN A 34 9.61 12.33 11.20
CA GLN A 34 10.00 12.34 9.79
C GLN A 34 10.41 13.74 9.31
N GLN A 35 9.62 14.78 9.61
CA GLN A 35 9.86 16.12 9.07
C GLN A 35 11.17 16.74 9.57
N PRO A 36 11.51 16.73 10.88
CA PRO A 36 12.78 17.25 11.36
C PRO A 36 13.97 16.49 10.76
N PHE A 37 13.87 15.16 10.64
CA PHE A 37 14.92 14.33 10.05
C PHE A 37 15.18 14.72 8.60
N VAL A 38 14.14 14.75 7.74
CA VAL A 38 14.27 15.13 6.33
C VAL A 38 14.79 16.56 6.19
N ARG A 39 14.32 17.50 7.03
CA ARG A 39 14.81 18.89 7.04
C ARG A 39 16.30 18.97 7.35
N HIS A 40 16.77 18.23 8.36
CA HIS A 40 18.18 18.23 8.74
C HIS A 40 19.07 17.65 7.63
N ILE A 41 18.68 16.52 7.03
CA ILE A 41 19.41 15.92 5.91
C ILE A 41 19.48 16.89 4.71
N ARG A 42 18.36 17.54 4.37
CA ARG A 42 18.32 18.56 3.30
C ARG A 42 19.28 19.72 3.58
N GLN A 43 19.27 20.27 4.80
CA GLN A 43 20.21 21.33 5.18
C GLN A 43 21.66 20.89 5.02
N ARG A 44 21.98 19.66 5.45
CA ARG A 44 23.33 19.10 5.33
C ARG A 44 23.77 18.89 3.88
N LEU A 45 22.82 18.60 2.98
CA LEU A 45 23.06 18.42 1.55
C LEU A 45 23.08 19.73 0.76
N LEU A 46 22.72 20.86 1.37
CA LEU A 46 22.74 22.18 0.74
C LEU A 46 23.89 23.06 1.24
N ASP A 47 24.50 22.75 2.40
CA ASP A 47 25.55 23.57 3.00
C ASP A 47 26.71 22.74 3.65
N PRO A 48 27.84 22.56 2.93
CA PRO A 48 28.01 22.87 1.51
C PRO A 48 27.27 21.84 0.63
N LYS A 49 26.78 22.29 -0.52
CA LYS A 49 26.26 21.38 -1.56
C LYS A 49 27.36 20.39 -1.98
N PRO A 50 27.07 19.08 -2.06
CA PRO A 50 28.05 18.11 -2.52
C PRO A 50 28.58 18.42 -3.92
N GLU A 51 29.88 18.26 -4.12
CA GLU A 51 30.52 18.52 -5.40
C GLU A 51 30.27 17.38 -6.40
N LEU A 52 30.30 17.74 -7.69
CA LEU A 52 30.27 16.75 -8.77
C LEU A 52 31.67 16.15 -8.92
N VAL A 53 31.82 14.88 -8.54
CA VAL A 53 33.10 14.16 -8.59
C VAL A 53 33.59 14.02 -10.04
N PRO A 54 34.84 14.40 -10.38
CA PRO A 54 35.36 14.31 -11.74
C PRO A 54 35.28 12.91 -12.37
N ALA A 55 35.13 12.85 -13.70
CA ALA A 55 34.90 11.61 -14.44
C ALA A 55 36.06 10.60 -14.30
N ASP A 56 37.29 11.09 -14.28
CA ASP A 56 38.52 10.32 -14.09
C ASP A 56 38.68 9.79 -12.65
N VAL A 57 38.01 10.40 -11.68
CA VAL A 57 37.94 9.89 -10.29
C VAL A 57 36.83 8.84 -10.14
N LEU A 58 35.68 9.05 -10.80
CA LEU A 58 34.60 8.06 -10.82
C LEU A 58 35.03 6.78 -11.54
N PHE A 59 35.70 6.93 -12.70
CA PHE A 59 36.08 5.85 -13.59
C PHE A 59 37.57 5.95 -14.00
N PRO A 60 38.51 5.69 -13.07
CA PRO A 60 39.95 5.82 -13.35
C PRO A 60 40.48 4.71 -14.27
N ARG A 61 39.83 3.55 -14.30
CA ARG A 61 40.18 2.40 -15.14
C ARG A 61 38.92 1.73 -15.69
N ALA A 62 39.09 1.02 -16.80
CA ALA A 62 38.03 0.21 -17.38
C ALA A 62 37.58 -0.90 -16.42
N ASP A 63 36.28 -1.17 -16.42
CA ASP A 63 35.61 -2.24 -15.68
C ASP A 63 35.81 -2.23 -14.16
N GLU A 64 36.21 -1.08 -13.60
CA GLU A 64 36.47 -0.90 -12.17
C GLU A 64 35.33 -0.15 -11.48
N LEU A 65 34.79 -0.73 -10.40
CA LEU A 65 33.91 -0.04 -9.47
C LEU A 65 34.72 0.56 -8.30
N THR A 66 34.93 1.87 -8.32
CA THR A 66 35.69 2.55 -7.25
C THR A 66 34.84 2.81 -6.00
N GLN A 67 35.52 3.03 -4.86
CA GLN A 67 34.88 3.49 -3.63
C GLN A 67 34.22 4.86 -3.82
N GLU A 68 34.85 5.76 -4.58
CA GLU A 68 34.30 7.08 -4.89
C GLU A 68 33.04 6.99 -5.76
N CYS A 69 33.03 6.12 -6.78
CA CYS A 69 31.83 5.82 -7.54
C CYS A 69 30.71 5.30 -6.62
N THR A 70 31.01 4.34 -5.74
CA THR A 70 30.03 3.80 -4.79
C THR A 70 29.46 4.88 -3.86
N ARG A 71 30.31 5.79 -3.35
CA ARG A 71 29.89 6.94 -2.53
C ARG A 71 29.02 7.91 -3.32
N TYR A 72 29.39 8.19 -4.57
CA TYR A 72 28.61 9.07 -5.45
C TYR A 72 27.20 8.53 -5.70
N LEU A 73 27.08 7.23 -5.98
CA LEU A 73 25.79 6.56 -6.16
C LEU A 73 24.94 6.63 -4.89
N ALA A 74 25.53 6.36 -3.72
CA ALA A 74 24.84 6.44 -2.43
C ALA A 74 24.38 7.86 -2.08
N LEU A 75 25.21 8.86 -2.37
CA LEU A 75 24.88 10.27 -2.19
C LEU A 75 23.74 10.70 -3.12
N THR A 76 23.78 10.30 -4.39
CA THR A 76 22.73 10.61 -5.36
C THR A 76 21.39 10.03 -4.91
N ARG A 77 21.39 8.78 -4.41
CA ARG A 77 20.22 8.17 -3.75
C ARG A 77 19.70 9.00 -2.59
N CYS A 78 20.60 9.43 -1.70
CA CYS A 78 20.25 10.27 -0.55
C CYS A 78 19.57 11.59 -0.97
N ILE A 79 20.03 12.23 -2.06
CA ILE A 79 19.48 13.50 -2.55
C ILE A 79 18.02 13.32 -2.96
N PHE A 80 17.71 12.40 -3.87
CA PHE A 80 16.32 12.25 -4.34
C PHE A 80 15.40 11.65 -3.27
N SER A 81 15.90 10.73 -2.43
CA SER A 81 15.11 10.18 -1.32
C SER A 81 14.79 11.22 -0.24
N SER A 82 15.62 12.25 -0.11
CA SER A 82 15.40 13.40 0.77
C SER A 82 14.47 14.45 0.15
N LYS A 83 13.59 14.03 -0.78
CA LYS A 83 12.58 14.88 -1.44
C LYS A 83 13.22 16.07 -2.17
N MET A 84 14.39 15.86 -2.79
CA MET A 84 15.08 16.85 -3.63
C MET A 84 15.31 16.27 -5.05
N ALA A 85 14.26 15.74 -5.65
CA ALA A 85 14.33 15.06 -6.96
C ALA A 85 14.86 16.00 -8.07
N GLU A 86 14.43 17.25 -8.11
CA GLU A 86 14.91 18.25 -9.07
C GLU A 86 16.43 18.49 -8.95
N LEU A 87 16.94 18.61 -7.72
CA LEU A 87 18.39 18.74 -7.48
C LEU A 87 19.16 17.51 -7.94
N SER A 88 18.58 16.32 -7.81
CA SER A 88 19.24 15.07 -8.21
C SER A 88 19.51 14.98 -9.71
N LEU A 89 18.72 15.68 -10.56
CA LEU A 89 18.87 15.64 -12.02
C LEU A 89 20.30 15.99 -12.48
N SER A 90 20.96 16.96 -11.82
CA SER A 90 22.34 17.32 -12.17
C SER A 90 23.34 16.21 -11.84
N TYR A 91 23.11 15.46 -10.76
CA TYR A 91 23.98 14.35 -10.36
C TYR A 91 23.77 13.14 -11.27
N LEU A 92 22.51 12.87 -11.63
CA LEU A 92 22.17 11.81 -12.57
C LEU A 92 22.82 12.06 -13.93
N ASN A 93 22.65 13.29 -14.45
CA ASN A 93 23.22 13.71 -15.73
C ASN A 93 24.75 13.63 -15.73
N HIS A 94 25.38 14.11 -14.65
CA HIS A 94 26.84 14.10 -14.51
C HIS A 94 27.42 12.69 -14.52
N PHE A 95 26.82 11.76 -13.77
CA PHE A 95 27.29 10.36 -13.74
C PHE A 95 27.23 9.70 -15.12
N ILE A 96 26.09 9.85 -15.82
CA ILE A 96 25.90 9.27 -17.17
C ILE A 96 26.89 9.87 -18.16
N SER A 97 27.05 11.20 -18.14
CA SER A 97 28.01 11.89 -19.01
C SER A 97 29.45 11.46 -18.72
N SER A 98 29.78 11.20 -17.44
CA SER A 98 31.13 10.83 -17.01
C SER A 98 31.59 9.49 -17.59
N LEU A 99 30.68 8.56 -17.87
CA LEU A 99 31.02 7.30 -18.54
C LEU A 99 31.72 7.55 -19.89
N ARG A 100 31.13 8.43 -20.70
CA ARG A 100 31.65 8.82 -22.01
C ARG A 100 32.91 9.69 -21.89
N VAL A 101 32.93 10.63 -20.95
CA VAL A 101 34.07 11.54 -20.73
C VAL A 101 35.33 10.76 -20.32
N ALA A 102 35.18 9.80 -19.41
CA ALA A 102 36.29 8.92 -18.98
C ALA A 102 36.61 7.80 -19.99
N ARG A 103 35.81 7.65 -21.06
CA ARG A 103 35.89 6.53 -22.01
C ARG A 103 35.90 5.16 -21.31
N THR A 104 35.09 5.03 -20.26
CA THR A 104 35.04 3.80 -19.47
C THR A 104 34.33 2.69 -20.24
N SER A 105 34.72 1.45 -19.98
CA SER A 105 34.05 0.25 -20.49
C SER A 105 33.77 -0.70 -19.36
N TRP A 106 32.88 -1.66 -19.61
CA TRP A 106 32.49 -2.68 -18.65
C TRP A 106 32.23 -4.01 -19.36
N THR A 107 32.39 -5.10 -18.64
CA THR A 107 32.03 -6.43 -19.11
C THR A 107 30.69 -6.87 -18.53
N ALA A 108 29.94 -7.66 -19.30
CA ALA A 108 28.63 -8.15 -18.86
C ALA A 108 28.79 -8.99 -17.58
N GLY A 109 28.22 -8.48 -16.48
CA GLY A 109 28.19 -9.14 -15.18
C GLY A 109 29.27 -8.68 -14.20
N SER A 110 30.17 -7.78 -14.61
CA SER A 110 31.15 -7.16 -13.71
C SER A 110 30.49 -6.36 -12.59
N GLU A 111 31.25 -6.04 -11.54
CA GLU A 111 30.77 -5.18 -10.45
C GLU A 111 30.35 -3.80 -10.96
N LEU A 112 31.10 -3.24 -11.92
CA LEU A 112 30.73 -1.99 -12.56
C LEU A 112 29.41 -2.15 -13.34
N HIS A 113 29.26 -3.19 -14.16
CA HIS A 113 28.02 -3.42 -14.90
C HIS A 113 26.80 -3.55 -13.98
N GLN A 114 26.93 -4.29 -12.88
CA GLN A 114 25.88 -4.42 -11.86
C GLN A 114 25.56 -3.07 -11.19
N ALA A 115 26.59 -2.27 -10.89
CA ALA A 115 26.40 -0.93 -10.33
C ALA A 115 25.69 0.01 -11.31
N LEU A 116 25.98 -0.07 -12.62
CA LEU A 116 25.26 0.68 -13.66
C LEU A 116 23.79 0.25 -13.75
N GLY A 117 23.51 -1.06 -13.67
CA GLY A 117 22.14 -1.58 -13.62
C GLY A 117 21.37 -1.13 -12.37
N GLY A 118 22.03 -1.09 -11.20
CA GLY A 118 21.48 -0.50 -9.98
C GLY A 118 21.18 0.99 -10.14
N PHE A 119 22.13 1.73 -10.73
CA PHE A 119 21.98 3.16 -11.01
C PHE A 119 20.87 3.46 -12.03
N ALA A 120 20.64 2.59 -13.02
CA ALA A 120 19.51 2.71 -13.92
C ALA A 120 18.16 2.72 -13.16
N GLY A 121 18.04 1.86 -12.14
CA GLY A 121 16.92 1.84 -11.20
C GLY A 121 16.84 3.09 -10.32
N ASP A 122 17.98 3.65 -9.92
CA ASP A 122 18.04 4.93 -9.19
C ASP A 122 17.53 6.09 -10.05
N VAL A 123 17.85 6.15 -11.34
CA VAL A 123 17.27 7.13 -12.28
C VAL A 123 15.76 6.98 -12.34
N VAL A 124 15.24 5.75 -12.49
CA VAL A 124 13.78 5.50 -12.52
C VAL A 124 13.10 6.03 -11.27
N GLN A 125 13.64 5.74 -10.08
CA GLN A 125 13.10 6.25 -8.81
C GLN A 125 13.19 7.76 -8.68
N ALA A 126 14.30 8.36 -9.06
CA ALA A 126 14.47 9.81 -8.97
C ALA A 126 13.46 10.55 -9.85
N ILE A 127 13.23 10.03 -11.07
CA ILE A 127 12.24 10.57 -12.00
C ILE A 127 10.81 10.29 -11.54
N GLN A 128 10.55 9.14 -10.94
CA GLN A 128 9.28 8.86 -10.28
C GLN A 128 9.01 9.83 -9.12
N ALA A 129 10.01 10.08 -8.26
CA ALA A 129 9.92 11.06 -7.18
C ALA A 129 9.69 12.48 -7.70
N LEU A 130 10.30 12.84 -8.85
CA LEU A 130 10.06 14.12 -9.52
C LEU A 130 8.61 14.24 -9.97
N LYS A 131 8.08 13.21 -10.66
CA LYS A 131 6.68 13.13 -11.09
C LYS A 131 5.73 13.31 -9.90
N GLU A 132 5.94 12.58 -8.81
CA GLU A 132 5.11 12.65 -7.60
C GLU A 132 5.20 13.99 -6.87
N SER A 133 6.40 14.60 -6.83
CA SER A 133 6.58 15.92 -6.23
C SER A 133 5.97 17.06 -7.04
N ASN A 134 5.67 16.79 -8.32
CA ASN A 134 4.98 17.68 -9.25
C ASN A 134 5.45 19.15 -9.20
N PRO A 135 6.77 19.44 -9.28
CA PRO A 135 7.30 20.79 -9.07
C PRO A 135 6.80 21.78 -10.15
N PRO A 136 6.94 23.09 -9.94
CA PRO A 136 6.66 24.09 -10.97
C PRO A 136 7.44 23.80 -12.27
N LYS A 137 6.78 23.89 -13.43
CA LYS A 137 7.34 23.54 -14.74
C LYS A 137 8.16 24.70 -15.28
N THR A 138 9.28 24.98 -14.62
CA THR A 138 10.21 26.07 -15.00
C THR A 138 11.05 25.70 -16.21
N GLU A 139 11.64 26.69 -16.88
CA GLU A 139 12.62 26.48 -17.96
C GLU A 139 13.89 25.78 -17.46
N ASP A 140 14.32 26.02 -16.21
CA ASP A 140 15.49 25.34 -15.62
C ASP A 140 15.23 23.84 -15.44
N LEU A 141 14.05 23.48 -14.92
CA LEU A 141 13.65 22.08 -14.80
C LEU A 141 13.57 21.39 -16.17
N GLU A 142 13.01 22.09 -17.16
CA GLU A 142 12.94 21.60 -18.54
C GLU A 142 14.34 21.33 -19.10
N SER A 143 15.24 22.31 -18.97
CA SER A 143 16.63 22.22 -19.42
C SER A 143 17.37 21.03 -18.79
N ARG A 144 17.19 20.82 -17.48
CA ARG A 144 17.79 19.67 -16.76
C ARG A 144 17.27 18.33 -17.26
N LEU A 145 15.96 18.20 -17.48
CA LEU A 145 15.36 16.97 -18.00
C LEU A 145 15.80 16.69 -19.44
N VAL A 146 15.84 17.71 -20.29
CA VAL A 146 16.34 17.61 -21.67
C VAL A 146 17.81 17.20 -21.67
N SER A 147 18.64 17.82 -20.84
CA SER A 147 20.06 17.46 -20.72
C SER A 147 20.25 16.01 -20.27
N LEU A 148 19.50 15.56 -19.26
CA LEU A 148 19.55 14.17 -18.80
C LEU A 148 19.14 13.19 -19.91
N HIS A 149 18.07 13.51 -20.64
CA HIS A 149 17.61 12.70 -21.76
C HIS A 149 18.65 12.61 -22.88
N LEU A 150 19.29 13.73 -23.25
CA LEU A 150 20.37 13.76 -24.24
C LEU A 150 21.58 12.94 -23.77
N SER A 151 22.00 13.05 -22.52
CA SER A 151 23.12 12.26 -21.98
C SER A 151 22.86 10.76 -22.02
N LEU A 152 21.61 10.33 -21.81
CA LEU A 152 21.20 8.92 -21.98
C LEU A 152 21.33 8.48 -23.45
N GLN A 153 20.87 9.29 -24.40
CA GLN A 153 20.99 9.02 -25.83
C GLN A 153 22.46 8.96 -26.28
N GLU A 154 23.28 9.91 -25.84
CA GLU A 154 24.71 9.92 -26.12
C GLU A 154 25.43 8.72 -25.50
N CYS A 155 25.03 8.28 -24.30
CA CYS A 155 25.56 7.08 -23.67
C CYS A 155 25.19 5.82 -24.46
N ARG A 156 23.96 5.72 -24.95
CA ARG A 156 23.54 4.61 -25.83
C ARG A 156 24.38 4.58 -27.11
N ASP A 157 24.59 5.72 -27.73
CA ASP A 157 25.36 5.82 -28.98
C ASP A 157 26.84 5.52 -28.74
N TYR A 158 27.38 5.94 -27.60
CA TYR A 158 28.71 5.53 -27.11
C TYR A 158 28.83 4.01 -26.96
N CYS A 159 27.85 3.35 -26.33
CA CYS A 159 27.86 1.91 -26.16
C CYS A 159 27.85 1.17 -27.51
N LYS A 160 27.05 1.65 -28.48
CA LYS A 160 26.97 1.08 -29.83
C LYS A 160 28.27 1.26 -30.63
N ALA A 161 28.94 2.39 -30.48
CA ALA A 161 30.15 2.75 -31.23
C ALA A 161 31.45 2.31 -30.54
N TYR A 162 31.37 1.61 -29.39
CA TYR A 162 32.54 1.13 -28.69
C TYR A 162 33.22 -0.01 -29.47
N GLU A 163 34.55 0.01 -29.54
CA GLU A 163 35.38 -0.93 -30.30
C GLU A 163 36.33 -1.68 -29.34
N PRO A 164 36.61 -2.98 -29.56
CA PRO A 164 36.26 -3.78 -30.74
C PRO A 164 34.90 -4.49 -30.66
N TRP A 165 34.13 -4.28 -29.59
CA TRP A 165 32.77 -4.81 -29.42
C TRP A 165 31.86 -3.74 -28.81
N ALA A 166 30.59 -3.76 -29.20
CA ALA A 166 29.59 -2.90 -28.59
C ALA A 166 29.41 -3.24 -27.09
N LEU A 167 29.29 -2.21 -26.26
CA LEU A 167 28.94 -2.37 -24.85
C LEU A 167 27.45 -2.61 -24.69
N GLU A 168 27.06 -3.38 -23.67
CA GLU A 168 25.67 -3.46 -23.24
C GLU A 168 25.22 -2.11 -22.67
N TYR A 169 24.09 -1.58 -23.16
CA TYR A 169 23.52 -0.31 -22.70
C TYR A 169 22.54 -0.54 -21.54
N PRO A 170 22.87 -0.16 -20.29
CA PRO A 170 22.06 -0.52 -19.13
C PRO A 170 20.87 0.42 -18.88
N PHE A 171 20.78 1.56 -19.57
CA PHE A 171 19.87 2.66 -19.22
C PHE A 171 18.58 2.76 -20.05
N GLN A 172 18.20 1.72 -20.80
CA GLN A 172 17.00 1.76 -21.65
C GLN A 172 15.70 2.04 -20.87
N ARG A 173 15.58 1.51 -19.65
CA ARG A 173 14.45 1.80 -18.75
C ARG A 173 14.46 3.25 -18.26
N SER A 174 15.63 3.73 -17.84
CA SER A 174 15.85 5.11 -17.41
C SER A 174 15.50 6.10 -18.51
N GLU A 175 15.94 5.84 -19.75
CA GLU A 175 15.64 6.66 -20.91
C GLU A 175 14.13 6.74 -21.19
N ARG A 176 13.41 5.61 -21.11
CA ARG A 176 11.94 5.58 -21.25
C ARG A 176 11.24 6.41 -20.18
N GLN A 177 11.61 6.25 -18.91
CA GLN A 177 11.00 6.99 -17.80
C GLN A 177 11.30 8.50 -17.86
N VAL A 178 12.51 8.90 -18.25
CA VAL A 178 12.84 10.33 -18.46
C VAL A 178 12.04 10.92 -19.63
N ALA A 179 11.94 10.21 -20.75
CA ALA A 179 11.15 10.65 -21.91
C ALA A 179 9.65 10.79 -21.56
N ASP A 180 9.13 9.86 -20.74
CA ASP A 180 7.76 9.87 -20.25
C ASP A 180 7.44 11.13 -19.44
N VAL A 181 8.28 11.46 -18.45
CA VAL A 181 8.08 12.64 -17.60
C VAL A 181 8.32 13.94 -18.37
N LEU A 182 9.27 13.97 -19.30
CA LEU A 182 9.48 15.12 -20.17
C LEU A 182 8.23 15.40 -21.02
N HIS A 183 7.60 14.37 -21.58
CA HIS A 183 6.34 14.50 -22.32
C HIS A 183 5.16 14.91 -21.41
N LEU A 184 5.08 14.35 -20.20
CA LEU A 184 4.04 14.67 -19.22
C LEU A 184 4.10 16.14 -18.78
N PHE A 185 5.29 16.67 -18.49
CA PHE A 185 5.46 18.04 -18.01
C PHE A 185 5.49 19.07 -19.14
N TYR A 186 6.01 18.69 -20.32
CA TYR A 186 6.25 19.60 -21.44
C TYR A 186 5.74 18.99 -22.76
N PRO A 187 4.42 18.88 -22.96
CA PRO A 187 3.83 18.19 -24.12
C PRO A 187 4.18 18.82 -25.48
N HIS A 188 4.58 20.10 -25.50
CA HIS A 188 5.03 20.79 -26.72
C HIS A 188 6.42 20.35 -27.19
N ARG A 189 7.23 19.73 -26.32
CA ARG A 189 8.50 19.15 -26.73
C ARG A 189 8.22 17.85 -27.45
N SER A 190 8.48 17.85 -28.76
CA SER A 190 8.64 16.62 -29.51
C SER A 190 9.89 15.90 -28.99
N THR A 191 9.71 14.99 -28.05
CA THR A 191 10.67 13.92 -27.88
C THR A 191 10.53 13.07 -29.14
N ARG A 192 11.55 13.07 -30.01
CA ARG A 192 11.60 12.06 -31.07
C ARG A 192 11.41 10.72 -30.36
N SER A 193 10.35 10.00 -30.73
CA SER A 193 10.05 8.68 -30.21
C SER A 193 11.35 7.88 -30.18
N THR A 194 11.80 7.52 -28.98
CA THR A 194 13.04 6.76 -28.76
C THR A 194 12.91 5.30 -29.19
N VAL A 195 11.82 4.96 -29.89
CA VAL A 195 11.60 3.66 -30.51
C VAL A 195 12.70 3.45 -31.56
N GLY A 196 13.81 2.86 -31.15
CA GLY A 196 14.83 2.36 -32.05
C GLY A 196 14.23 1.29 -32.96
N GLU A 197 14.88 0.94 -34.06
CA GLU A 197 14.38 -0.11 -34.96
C GLU A 197 14.12 -1.44 -34.22
N ARG A 198 14.93 -1.76 -33.19
CA ARG A 198 14.73 -2.88 -32.27
C ARG A 198 13.46 -2.80 -31.41
N ASP A 199 12.98 -1.60 -31.09
CA ASP A 199 11.77 -1.38 -30.28
C ASP A 199 10.47 -1.67 -31.08
N LYS A 200 10.60 -1.91 -32.39
CA LYS A 200 9.51 -2.37 -33.28
C LYS A 200 9.56 -3.85 -33.58
N GLU A 201 10.63 -4.55 -33.18
CA GLU A 201 10.74 -5.98 -33.44
C GLU A 201 9.70 -6.73 -32.60
N PRO A 202 8.86 -7.56 -33.24
CA PRO A 202 7.88 -8.35 -32.51
C PRO A 202 8.61 -9.34 -31.59
N VAL A 203 8.01 -9.63 -30.43
CA VAL A 203 8.44 -10.75 -29.58
C VAL A 203 8.12 -12.04 -30.35
N ALA A 204 9.11 -12.56 -31.06
CA ALA A 204 8.94 -13.66 -31.98
C ALA A 204 8.58 -14.98 -31.29
N ASN A 205 7.79 -15.81 -31.96
CA ASN A 205 7.48 -17.20 -31.58
C ASN A 205 6.88 -17.38 -30.19
N LEU A 206 6.06 -16.42 -29.75
CA LEU A 206 5.36 -16.51 -28.47
C LEU A 206 3.94 -17.03 -28.66
N GLU A 207 3.62 -18.14 -27.98
CA GLU A 207 2.31 -18.77 -27.96
C GLU A 207 1.84 -18.95 -26.51
N ILE A 208 0.52 -18.86 -26.30
CA ILE A 208 -0.08 -19.18 -25.01
C ILE A 208 -0.42 -20.68 -25.02
N PRO A 209 -0.02 -21.46 -24.00
CA PRO A 209 -0.30 -22.89 -23.95
C PRO A 209 -1.78 -23.21 -24.09
N VAL A 210 -2.09 -24.16 -24.97
CA VAL A 210 -3.44 -24.71 -25.10
C VAL A 210 -3.61 -25.84 -24.09
N GLY A 211 -4.68 -25.79 -23.28
CA GLY A 211 -5.04 -26.87 -22.34
C GLY A 211 -4.36 -26.82 -20.98
N GLN A 212 -3.58 -25.78 -20.67
CA GLN A 212 -3.07 -25.56 -19.32
C GLN A 212 -4.22 -25.13 -18.40
N ALA A 213 -4.42 -25.86 -17.30
CA ALA A 213 -5.53 -25.67 -16.39
C ALA A 213 -5.33 -24.45 -15.48
N THR A 214 -5.44 -23.23 -16.03
CA THR A 214 -5.63 -22.03 -15.21
C THR A 214 -7.12 -21.81 -14.99
N GLU A 215 -7.53 -21.67 -13.73
CA GLU A 215 -8.90 -21.29 -13.44
C GLU A 215 -9.13 -19.83 -13.86
N THR A 216 -10.32 -19.53 -14.36
CA THR A 216 -10.73 -18.17 -14.74
C THR A 216 -11.97 -17.74 -13.97
N PHE A 217 -12.19 -16.43 -13.83
CA PHE A 217 -13.42 -15.87 -13.25
C PHE A 217 -13.90 -14.64 -14.06
N PRO A 218 -15.20 -14.31 -14.02
CA PRO A 218 -15.71 -13.12 -14.67
C PRO A 218 -15.30 -11.85 -13.89
N LEU A 219 -14.76 -10.87 -14.61
CA LEU A 219 -14.37 -9.56 -14.08
C LEU A 219 -14.92 -8.47 -15.02
N GLY A 220 -16.10 -7.95 -14.68
CA GLY A 220 -16.86 -7.11 -15.61
C GLY A 220 -17.18 -7.88 -16.90
N PRO A 221 -16.86 -7.33 -18.10
CA PRO A 221 -17.10 -7.99 -19.37
C PRO A 221 -16.00 -9.01 -19.75
N PHE A 222 -14.98 -9.20 -18.91
CA PHE A 222 -13.82 -10.04 -19.24
C PHE A 222 -13.85 -11.37 -18.49
N GLN A 223 -13.35 -12.41 -19.14
CA GLN A 223 -12.99 -13.68 -18.51
C GLN A 223 -11.48 -13.68 -18.28
N VAL A 224 -11.03 -13.58 -17.03
CA VAL A 224 -9.61 -13.40 -16.68
C VAL A 224 -9.10 -14.55 -15.82
N PRO A 225 -7.78 -14.85 -15.84
CA PRO A 225 -7.20 -15.86 -14.96
C PRO A 225 -7.35 -15.47 -13.48
N ARG A 226 -7.45 -16.47 -12.60
CA ARG A 226 -7.51 -16.26 -11.14
C ARG A 226 -6.15 -15.96 -10.50
N LEU A 227 -5.07 -15.88 -11.31
CA LEU A 227 -3.76 -15.39 -10.89
C LEU A 227 -3.32 -14.20 -11.76
N PHE A 228 -2.91 -13.12 -11.10
CA PHE A 228 -2.39 -11.91 -11.72
C PHE A 228 -0.90 -11.74 -11.39
N ASN A 229 -0.09 -11.30 -12.36
CA ASN A 229 1.30 -10.91 -12.11
C ASN A 229 1.35 -9.50 -11.54
N GLY A 230 1.72 -9.37 -10.26
CA GLY A 230 1.94 -8.08 -9.63
C GLY A 230 3.35 -7.55 -9.89
N PHE A 231 3.46 -6.31 -10.38
CA PHE A 231 4.73 -5.65 -10.68
C PHE A 231 5.12 -4.54 -9.69
N TRP A 232 4.58 -4.58 -8.47
CA TRP A 232 4.94 -3.63 -7.41
C TRP A 232 6.44 -3.61 -7.10
N GLN A 233 7.15 -4.72 -7.32
CA GLN A 233 8.60 -4.83 -7.12
C GLN A 233 9.40 -3.89 -8.05
N LEU A 234 8.82 -3.40 -9.16
CA LEU A 234 9.45 -2.38 -10.00
C LEU A 234 9.44 -0.97 -9.39
N SER A 235 8.71 -0.76 -8.29
CA SER A 235 8.68 0.53 -7.58
C SER A 235 10.03 0.94 -6.99
N SER A 236 10.94 -0.02 -6.73
CA SER A 236 12.25 0.30 -6.16
C SER A 236 13.31 -0.79 -6.43
N PRO A 237 14.58 -0.42 -6.74
CA PRO A 237 15.74 -1.30 -6.72
C PRO A 237 15.96 -2.03 -5.40
N ALA A 238 15.32 -1.62 -4.29
CA ALA A 238 15.32 -2.39 -3.05
C ALA A 238 14.75 -3.82 -3.22
N TRP A 239 14.02 -4.09 -4.30
CA TRP A 239 13.51 -5.41 -4.66
C TRP A 239 14.40 -6.18 -5.65
N GLY A 240 15.53 -5.60 -6.05
CA GLY A 240 16.39 -6.05 -7.15
C GLY A 240 16.15 -5.24 -8.43
N THR A 241 17.11 -5.29 -9.34
CA THR A 241 17.03 -4.65 -10.66
C THR A 241 17.30 -5.68 -11.75
N GLY A 242 16.51 -5.63 -12.82
CA GLY A 242 16.74 -6.35 -14.07
C GLY A 242 16.99 -5.36 -15.21
N SER A 243 17.78 -5.78 -16.20
CA SER A 243 17.93 -5.05 -17.47
C SER A 243 16.62 -5.08 -18.26
N SER A 244 16.51 -4.24 -19.29
CA SER A 244 15.31 -4.25 -20.15
C SER A 244 15.09 -5.62 -20.79
N ASP A 245 16.17 -6.23 -21.28
CA ASP A 245 16.13 -7.54 -21.96
C ASP A 245 15.75 -8.67 -21.00
N SER A 246 16.29 -8.67 -19.77
CA SER A 246 15.94 -9.71 -18.78
C SER A 246 14.50 -9.59 -18.28
N GLN A 247 13.95 -8.36 -18.25
CA GLN A 247 12.53 -8.14 -17.94
C GLN A 247 11.62 -8.58 -19.07
N ASP A 248 11.97 -8.28 -20.33
CA ASP A 248 11.25 -8.75 -21.51
C ASP A 248 11.23 -10.29 -21.59
N ALA A 249 12.38 -10.94 -21.36
CA ALA A 249 12.48 -12.39 -21.33
C ALA A 249 11.62 -13.01 -20.21
N ALA A 250 11.62 -12.41 -19.02
CA ALA A 250 10.77 -12.87 -17.91
C ALA A 250 9.27 -12.69 -18.22
N LEU A 251 8.87 -11.59 -18.86
CA LEU A 251 7.48 -11.38 -19.30
C LEU A 251 7.07 -12.39 -20.39
N ALA A 252 7.97 -12.67 -21.34
CA ALA A 252 7.75 -13.70 -22.35
C ALA A 252 7.51 -15.08 -21.72
N GLN A 253 8.36 -15.47 -20.78
CA GLN A 253 8.23 -16.73 -20.04
C GLN A 253 6.89 -16.80 -19.28
N LEU A 254 6.46 -15.72 -18.63
CA LEU A 254 5.19 -15.68 -17.90
C LEU A 254 3.99 -15.89 -18.84
N VAL A 255 3.98 -15.23 -20.00
CA VAL A 255 2.91 -15.42 -20.98
C VAL A 255 2.94 -16.84 -21.56
N GLN A 256 4.12 -17.38 -21.84
CA GLN A 256 4.31 -18.79 -22.25
C GLN A 256 3.91 -19.79 -21.16
N ALA A 257 3.84 -19.37 -19.91
CA ALA A 257 3.33 -20.18 -18.79
C ALA A 257 1.83 -19.96 -18.51
N GLY A 258 1.14 -19.16 -19.33
CA GLY A 258 -0.30 -18.89 -19.21
C GLY A 258 -0.66 -17.71 -18.27
N PHE A 259 0.33 -16.99 -17.74
CA PHE A 259 0.09 -15.80 -16.93
C PHE A 259 -0.12 -14.56 -17.82
N ILE A 260 -1.37 -14.37 -18.22
CA ILE A 260 -1.77 -13.32 -19.19
C ILE A 260 -2.35 -12.05 -18.55
N ALA A 261 -2.51 -12.00 -17.22
CA ALA A 261 -3.01 -10.82 -16.51
C ALA A 261 -1.90 -10.16 -15.69
N ALA A 262 -1.77 -8.83 -15.83
CA ALA A 262 -0.78 -8.02 -15.11
C ALA A 262 -1.45 -6.97 -14.21
N ASP A 263 -0.88 -6.75 -13.04
CA ASP A 263 -1.26 -5.71 -12.07
C ASP A 263 -0.11 -4.72 -11.84
N MET A 264 -0.40 -3.43 -12.04
CA MET A 264 0.55 -2.31 -11.96
C MET A 264 -0.04 -1.14 -11.17
N ALA A 265 0.67 -0.02 -11.08
CA ALA A 265 0.19 1.26 -10.58
C ALA A 265 1.00 2.42 -11.15
N ASP A 266 0.39 3.60 -11.16
CA ASP A 266 1.00 4.89 -11.52
C ASP A 266 2.28 5.26 -10.74
N HIS A 267 2.43 4.74 -9.52
CA HIS A 267 3.57 4.95 -8.64
C HIS A 267 4.55 3.76 -8.57
N TYR A 268 4.33 2.71 -9.37
CA TYR A 268 5.27 1.58 -9.46
C TYR A 268 6.44 1.88 -10.40
N GLY A 269 7.07 3.05 -10.24
CA GLY A 269 8.17 3.50 -11.09
C GLY A 269 7.80 3.51 -12.57
N ASP A 270 8.47 2.65 -13.34
CA ASP A 270 8.28 2.49 -14.79
C ASP A 270 7.46 1.24 -15.16
N ALA A 271 6.76 0.60 -14.22
CA ALA A 271 6.05 -0.67 -14.47
C ALA A 271 5.10 -0.65 -15.68
N GLU A 272 4.30 0.42 -15.81
CA GLU A 272 3.40 0.60 -16.95
C GLU A 272 4.17 0.76 -18.27
N LEU A 273 5.32 1.43 -18.26
CA LEU A 273 6.17 1.61 -19.44
C LEU A 273 6.86 0.29 -19.82
N VAL A 274 7.31 -0.48 -18.84
CA VAL A 274 7.93 -1.80 -19.03
C VAL A 274 6.91 -2.75 -19.67
N TYR A 275 5.74 -2.90 -19.05
CA TYR A 275 4.71 -3.79 -19.56
C TYR A 275 4.10 -3.28 -20.88
N GLY A 276 3.91 -1.97 -21.02
CA GLY A 276 3.44 -1.34 -22.25
C GLY A 276 4.39 -1.61 -23.43
N TYR A 277 5.69 -1.46 -23.20
CA TYR A 277 6.72 -1.77 -24.20
C TYR A 277 6.74 -3.24 -24.62
N PHE A 278 6.57 -4.17 -23.67
CA PHE A 278 6.45 -5.59 -23.94
C PHE A 278 5.16 -5.94 -24.69
N ARG A 279 3.99 -5.58 -24.13
CA ARG A 279 2.68 -6.02 -24.63
C ARG A 279 2.40 -5.54 -26.05
N ASN A 280 2.95 -4.39 -26.44
CA ASN A 280 2.73 -3.84 -27.78
C ASN A 280 3.54 -4.50 -28.89
N ARG A 281 4.58 -5.28 -28.53
CA ARG A 281 5.36 -6.10 -29.45
C ARG A 281 4.88 -7.56 -29.48
N LEU A 282 3.82 -7.90 -28.73
CA LEU A 282 3.24 -9.24 -28.78
C LEU A 282 2.62 -9.53 -30.15
N PRO A 283 2.69 -10.79 -30.63
CA PRO A 283 1.96 -11.21 -31.82
C PRO A 283 0.46 -10.96 -31.67
N PRO A 284 -0.28 -10.61 -32.76
CA PRO A 284 -1.71 -10.31 -32.69
C PRO A 284 -2.54 -11.37 -31.95
N GLN A 285 -2.25 -12.65 -32.18
CA GLN A 285 -2.96 -13.78 -31.55
C GLN A 285 -2.78 -13.89 -30.02
N VAL A 286 -1.76 -13.24 -29.45
CA VAL A 286 -1.49 -13.16 -28.01
C VAL A 286 -1.93 -11.81 -27.46
N LYS A 287 -1.72 -10.73 -28.22
CA LYS A 287 -1.98 -9.36 -27.80
C LYS A 287 -3.42 -9.14 -27.31
N ASP A 288 -4.40 -9.75 -27.98
CA ASP A 288 -5.82 -9.62 -27.61
C ASP A 288 -6.22 -10.46 -26.39
N LYS A 289 -5.32 -11.33 -25.91
CA LYS A 289 -5.55 -12.21 -24.75
C LYS A 289 -4.91 -11.71 -23.47
N VAL A 290 -3.97 -10.76 -23.54
CA VAL A 290 -3.36 -10.21 -22.33
C VAL A 290 -4.24 -9.14 -21.70
N PHE A 291 -4.23 -9.06 -20.37
CA PHE A 291 -5.08 -8.18 -19.58
C PHE A 291 -4.21 -7.23 -18.74
N ALA A 292 -4.38 -5.91 -18.89
CA ALA A 292 -3.66 -4.92 -18.10
C ALA A 292 -4.56 -4.28 -17.04
N ALA A 293 -4.29 -4.57 -15.77
CA ALA A 293 -4.78 -3.82 -14.64
C ALA A 293 -3.73 -2.81 -14.15
N THR A 294 -4.14 -1.57 -13.90
CA THR A 294 -3.30 -0.55 -13.25
C THR A 294 -4.10 0.30 -12.26
N LYS A 295 -3.42 1.09 -11.43
CA LYS A 295 -4.01 1.85 -10.33
C LYS A 295 -3.82 3.34 -10.47
N TRP A 296 -4.83 4.11 -10.06
CA TRP A 296 -4.74 5.56 -9.85
C TRP A 296 -4.75 5.81 -8.37
N CYS A 297 -3.61 6.26 -7.86
CA CYS A 297 -3.42 6.48 -6.45
C CYS A 297 -3.37 7.98 -6.17
N VAL A 298 -4.44 8.47 -5.55
CA VAL A 298 -4.46 9.80 -4.93
C VAL A 298 -3.96 9.64 -3.51
N PHE A 299 -2.83 10.28 -3.18
CA PHE A 299 -2.14 10.16 -1.90
C PHE A 299 -2.29 11.39 -0.99
N GLY A 300 -3.00 12.41 -1.44
CA GLY A 300 -3.26 13.61 -0.65
C GLY A 300 -4.39 14.45 -1.22
N PRO A 301 -4.75 15.55 -0.52
CA PRO A 301 -5.84 16.42 -0.91
C PRO A 301 -5.63 16.99 -2.32
N VAL A 302 -6.70 16.98 -3.13
CA VAL A 302 -6.68 17.46 -4.51
C VAL A 302 -6.64 19.00 -4.57
N GLY A 303 -7.29 19.67 -3.61
CA GLY A 303 -7.21 21.13 -3.44
C GLY A 303 -7.90 21.95 -4.55
N HIS A 304 -8.63 21.30 -5.45
CA HIS A 304 -9.40 21.92 -6.53
C HIS A 304 -10.66 21.08 -6.84
N GLU A 305 -11.59 21.65 -7.60
CA GLU A 305 -12.81 20.96 -8.03
C GLU A 305 -12.48 19.72 -8.88
N ILE A 306 -13.26 18.65 -8.71
CA ILE A 306 -13.14 17.45 -9.52
C ILE A 306 -13.78 17.70 -10.89
N THR A 307 -12.96 17.87 -11.92
CA THR A 307 -13.42 18.05 -13.31
C THR A 307 -13.29 16.77 -14.13
N GLU A 308 -14.07 16.65 -15.21
CA GLU A 308 -13.93 15.51 -16.14
C GLU A 308 -12.57 15.52 -16.83
N GLU A 309 -12.06 16.69 -17.20
CA GLU A 309 -10.74 16.84 -17.82
C GLU A 309 -9.62 16.31 -16.91
N TRP A 310 -9.67 16.60 -15.61
CA TRP A 310 -8.68 16.13 -14.66
C TRP A 310 -8.69 14.60 -14.52
N VAL A 311 -9.87 14.01 -14.34
CA VAL A 311 -10.04 12.54 -14.26
C VAL A 311 -9.63 11.86 -15.57
N LEU A 312 -10.04 12.42 -16.71
CA LEU A 312 -9.66 11.92 -18.03
C LEU A 312 -8.15 12.05 -18.28
N GLY A 313 -7.51 13.10 -17.77
CA GLY A 313 -6.06 13.28 -17.80
C GLY A 313 -5.32 12.13 -17.12
N ALA A 314 -5.78 11.72 -15.94
CA ALA A 314 -5.24 10.56 -15.23
C ALA A 314 -5.38 9.28 -16.08
N VAL A 315 -6.57 9.01 -16.65
CA VAL A 315 -6.81 7.84 -17.53
C VAL A 315 -5.89 7.87 -18.76
N LYS A 316 -5.81 9.02 -19.45
CA LYS A 316 -4.96 9.21 -20.64
C LYS A 316 -3.50 8.97 -20.35
N GLU A 317 -3.00 9.38 -19.18
CA GLU A 317 -1.62 9.14 -18.78
C GLU A 317 -1.27 7.65 -18.79
N ARG A 318 -2.10 6.79 -18.16
CA ARG A 318 -1.79 5.34 -18.11
C ARG A 318 -2.03 4.65 -19.44
N CYS A 319 -3.06 5.06 -20.18
CA CYS A 319 -3.27 4.58 -21.55
C CYS A 319 -2.04 4.88 -22.42
N ARG A 320 -1.46 6.08 -22.30
CA ARG A 320 -0.22 6.46 -22.99
C ARG A 320 0.97 5.62 -22.52
N ARG A 321 1.16 5.45 -21.21
CA ARG A 321 2.26 4.65 -20.64
C ARG A 321 2.20 3.18 -21.05
N LEU A 322 1.01 2.60 -21.11
CA LEU A 322 0.77 1.23 -21.60
C LEU A 322 0.76 1.10 -23.13
N GLY A 323 0.85 2.22 -23.87
CA GLY A 323 0.74 2.25 -25.33
C GLY A 323 -0.57 1.66 -25.86
N GLY A 324 -1.67 1.81 -25.11
CA GLY A 324 -2.99 1.31 -25.48
C GLY A 324 -3.95 1.27 -24.29
N ARG A 325 -5.13 0.70 -24.51
CA ARG A 325 -6.22 0.64 -23.54
C ARG A 325 -5.83 0.02 -22.19
N VAL A 326 -6.39 0.56 -21.11
CA VAL A 326 -6.39 -0.03 -19.77
C VAL A 326 -7.62 -0.94 -19.63
N GLU A 327 -7.43 -2.25 -19.44
CA GLU A 327 -8.57 -3.15 -19.25
C GLU A 327 -9.25 -2.93 -17.88
N LEU A 328 -8.45 -2.78 -16.81
CA LEU A 328 -8.95 -2.47 -15.46
C LEU A 328 -8.18 -1.30 -14.83
N LEU A 329 -8.93 -0.28 -14.44
CA LEU A 329 -8.44 0.89 -13.73
C LEU A 329 -8.88 0.83 -12.27
N GLN A 330 -7.97 0.53 -11.36
CA GLN A 330 -8.30 0.47 -9.94
C GLN A 330 -8.03 1.82 -9.27
N PHE A 331 -8.94 2.28 -8.42
CA PHE A 331 -8.86 3.59 -7.79
C PHE A 331 -8.51 3.48 -6.32
N HIS A 332 -7.47 4.20 -5.90
CA HIS A 332 -7.02 4.31 -4.52
C HIS A 332 -7.16 5.76 -4.06
N TRP A 333 -7.69 5.93 -2.85
CA TRP A 333 -7.95 7.23 -2.25
C TRP A 333 -7.24 7.40 -0.90
N TYR A 334 -6.89 8.63 -0.54
CA TYR A 334 -6.02 8.91 0.61
C TYR A 334 -6.77 9.00 1.95
N ASP A 335 -8.02 9.45 1.93
CA ASP A 335 -8.82 9.70 3.13
C ASP A 335 -10.32 9.61 2.81
N TYR A 336 -11.01 8.63 3.39
CA TYR A 336 -12.43 8.41 3.09
C TYR A 336 -13.38 9.47 3.65
N GLU A 337 -12.90 10.32 4.57
CA GLU A 337 -13.65 11.51 5.01
C GLU A 337 -13.68 12.60 3.93
N ALA A 338 -12.69 12.59 3.03
CA ALA A 338 -12.68 13.44 1.84
C ALA A 338 -13.53 12.80 0.75
N LYS A 339 -14.84 13.13 0.75
CA LYS A 339 -15.87 12.50 -0.10
C LYS A 339 -15.76 12.82 -1.60
N GLU A 340 -14.78 13.62 -2.03
CA GLU A 340 -14.52 13.94 -3.45
C GLU A 340 -14.26 12.69 -4.30
N TYR A 341 -13.82 11.60 -3.66
CA TYR A 341 -13.63 10.30 -4.30
C TYR A 341 -14.91 9.79 -5.00
N LEU A 342 -16.10 10.12 -4.48
CA LEU A 342 -17.38 9.71 -5.06
C LEU A 342 -17.63 10.36 -6.43
N ASP A 343 -17.30 11.66 -6.55
CA ASP A 343 -17.43 12.39 -7.82
C ASP A 343 -16.38 11.95 -8.84
N VAL A 344 -15.18 11.58 -8.36
CA VAL A 344 -14.15 10.94 -9.19
C VAL A 344 -14.68 9.62 -9.77
N LEU A 345 -15.28 8.77 -8.94
CA LEU A 345 -15.83 7.49 -9.39
C LEU A 345 -16.94 7.68 -10.42
N VAL A 346 -17.88 8.61 -10.23
CA VAL A 346 -18.92 8.93 -11.23
C VAL A 346 -18.30 9.27 -12.59
N LYS A 347 -17.27 10.11 -12.60
CA LYS A 347 -16.57 10.49 -13.83
C LYS A 347 -15.82 9.32 -14.45
N LEU A 348 -15.14 8.50 -13.65
CA LEU A 348 -14.46 7.30 -14.13
C LEU A 348 -15.44 6.33 -14.81
N ILE A 349 -16.61 6.07 -14.22
CA ILE A 349 -17.66 5.26 -14.85
C ILE A 349 -18.13 5.89 -16.16
N SER A 350 -18.37 7.21 -16.19
CA SER A 350 -18.73 7.92 -17.43
C SER A 350 -17.65 7.76 -18.52
N ILE A 351 -16.37 7.87 -18.16
CA ILE A 351 -15.24 7.74 -19.08
C ILE A 351 -15.15 6.34 -19.69
N THR A 352 -15.53 5.27 -18.98
CA THR A 352 -15.58 3.92 -19.59
C THR A 352 -16.58 3.83 -20.76
N LYS A 353 -17.61 4.68 -20.77
CA LYS A 353 -18.64 4.74 -21.82
C LYS A 353 -18.26 5.69 -22.94
N THR A 354 -17.71 6.85 -22.60
CA THR A 354 -17.36 7.90 -23.58
C THR A 354 -16.01 7.66 -24.25
N HIS A 355 -15.10 6.95 -23.57
CA HIS A 355 -13.75 6.62 -24.01
C HIS A 355 -13.38 5.14 -23.81
N PRO A 356 -14.17 4.18 -24.35
CA PRO A 356 -13.90 2.75 -24.21
C PRO A 356 -12.56 2.32 -24.83
N GLU A 357 -11.98 3.14 -25.72
CA GLU A 357 -10.64 2.96 -26.28
C GLU A 357 -9.52 3.23 -25.26
N LEU A 358 -9.79 4.00 -24.20
CA LEU A 358 -8.80 4.36 -23.17
C LEU A 358 -8.88 3.44 -21.95
N VAL A 359 -10.09 3.14 -21.48
CA VAL A 359 -10.33 2.32 -20.28
C VAL A 359 -11.62 1.52 -20.39
N SER A 360 -11.58 0.24 -19.99
CA SER A 360 -12.77 -0.63 -20.09
C SER A 360 -13.54 -0.79 -18.78
N THR A 361 -12.87 -0.93 -17.64
CA THR A 361 -13.54 -1.16 -16.34
C THR A 361 -12.87 -0.43 -15.19
N ILE A 362 -13.64 -0.15 -14.15
CA ILE A 362 -13.18 0.51 -12.92
C ILE A 362 -13.27 -0.44 -11.74
N GLY A 363 -12.22 -0.48 -10.93
CA GLY A 363 -12.19 -1.16 -9.64
C GLY A 363 -11.77 -0.22 -8.52
N LEU A 364 -11.82 -0.71 -7.29
CA LEU A 364 -11.32 -0.04 -6.09
C LEU A 364 -10.02 -0.69 -5.64
N CYS A 365 -9.25 0.02 -4.82
CA CYS A 365 -8.04 -0.48 -4.19
C CYS A 365 -7.99 -0.04 -2.72
N ASN A 366 -8.00 -1.03 -1.83
CA ASN A 366 -7.98 -0.91 -0.37
C ASN A 366 -9.21 -0.24 0.25
N PHE A 367 -10.34 -0.13 -0.45
CA PHE A 367 -11.57 0.40 0.15
C PHE A 367 -12.12 -0.57 1.20
N ASP A 368 -12.51 -0.06 2.36
CA ASP A 368 -13.18 -0.85 3.39
C ASP A 368 -14.65 -1.16 3.01
N SER A 369 -15.30 -2.02 3.79
CA SER A 369 -16.66 -2.49 3.48
C SER A 369 -17.70 -1.37 3.48
N ALA A 370 -17.56 -0.39 4.37
CA ALA A 370 -18.49 0.74 4.48
C ALA A 370 -18.39 1.66 3.26
N HIS A 371 -17.16 1.98 2.85
CA HIS A 371 -16.91 2.88 1.73
C HIS A 371 -17.12 2.21 0.36
N VAL A 372 -16.93 0.88 0.25
CA VAL A 372 -17.41 0.14 -0.92
C VAL A 372 -18.92 0.27 -1.06
N ARG A 373 -19.68 0.13 0.04
CA ARG A 373 -21.15 0.29 0.02
C ARG A 373 -21.55 1.72 -0.34
N GLU A 374 -20.93 2.72 0.30
CA GLU A 374 -21.17 4.14 0.02
C GLU A 374 -20.94 4.46 -1.47
N ALA A 375 -19.81 4.01 -2.02
CA ALA A 375 -19.50 4.18 -3.44
C ALA A 375 -20.56 3.53 -4.35
N CYS A 376 -20.94 2.28 -4.07
CA CYS A 376 -21.95 1.56 -4.86
C CYS A 376 -23.31 2.27 -4.86
N GLU A 377 -23.78 2.67 -3.68
CA GLU A 377 -25.08 3.35 -3.52
C GLU A 377 -25.07 4.72 -4.21
N TYR A 378 -23.99 5.48 -4.06
CA TYR A 378 -23.83 6.77 -4.73
C TYR A 378 -23.79 6.63 -6.26
N LEU A 379 -23.04 5.65 -6.78
CA LEU A 379 -22.95 5.40 -8.22
C LEU A 379 -24.29 4.96 -8.81
N LEU A 380 -25.03 4.08 -8.13
CA LEU A 380 -26.39 3.71 -8.51
C LEU A 380 -27.31 4.93 -8.59
N LEU A 381 -27.26 5.79 -7.59
CA LEU A 381 -28.07 7.01 -7.54
C LEU A 381 -27.71 7.99 -8.66
N LYS A 382 -26.42 8.18 -8.95
CA LYS A 382 -25.94 9.21 -9.90
C LYS A 382 -25.91 8.74 -11.35
N THR A 383 -25.68 7.46 -11.59
CA THR A 383 -25.42 6.92 -12.93
C THR A 383 -26.41 5.85 -13.38
N GLY A 384 -27.24 5.34 -12.46
CA GLY A 384 -28.19 4.24 -12.72
C GLY A 384 -27.57 2.84 -12.64
N GLU A 385 -26.27 2.71 -12.39
CA GLU A 385 -25.57 1.45 -12.21
C GLU A 385 -24.39 1.59 -11.23
N VAL A 386 -23.88 0.47 -10.71
CA VAL A 386 -22.69 0.49 -9.84
C VAL A 386 -21.41 0.74 -10.66
N GLY A 387 -21.23 0.06 -11.79
CA GLY A 387 -20.06 0.23 -12.69
C GLY A 387 -18.69 -0.21 -12.13
N LEU A 388 -18.58 -0.54 -10.84
CA LEU A 388 -17.38 -1.09 -10.20
C LEU A 388 -17.32 -2.62 -10.36
N VAL A 389 -16.14 -3.16 -10.71
CA VAL A 389 -15.98 -4.60 -10.98
C VAL A 389 -15.09 -5.34 -9.98
N SER A 390 -14.31 -4.62 -9.16
CA SER A 390 -13.42 -5.22 -8.16
C SER A 390 -13.10 -4.28 -7.01
N ASN A 391 -12.53 -4.84 -5.94
CA ASN A 391 -11.79 -4.12 -4.91
C ASN A 391 -10.52 -4.92 -4.57
N GLN A 392 -9.34 -4.42 -4.94
CA GLN A 392 -8.07 -5.06 -4.60
C GLN A 392 -7.69 -4.72 -3.15
N ILE A 393 -7.54 -5.76 -2.33
CA ILE A 393 -7.12 -5.69 -0.93
C ILE A 393 -5.76 -6.36 -0.72
N GLN A 394 -5.11 -6.08 0.40
CA GLN A 394 -3.74 -6.53 0.66
C GLN A 394 -3.67 -7.77 1.54
N CYS A 395 -2.88 -8.77 1.14
CA CYS A 395 -2.48 -9.91 1.98
C CYS A 395 -1.14 -10.51 1.50
N GLY A 396 -0.30 -11.03 2.40
CA GLY A 396 0.81 -11.93 2.04
C GLY A 396 2.18 -11.63 2.66
N GLY A 397 3.25 -12.18 2.07
CA GLY A 397 4.66 -11.85 2.36
C GLY A 397 5.44 -12.80 3.28
N PHE A 398 4.77 -13.49 4.21
CA PHE A 398 5.39 -14.46 5.13
C PHE A 398 4.91 -15.91 4.97
N LEU A 399 3.93 -16.15 4.09
CA LEU A 399 3.33 -17.47 3.86
C LEU A 399 4.21 -18.31 2.93
N SER A 400 5.41 -18.68 3.39
CA SER A 400 6.34 -19.57 2.69
C SER A 400 7.21 -20.37 3.65
N SER A 401 7.74 -21.50 3.18
CA SER A 401 8.60 -22.40 3.99
C SER A 401 9.87 -21.72 4.50
N ARG A 402 10.33 -20.63 3.86
CA ARG A 402 11.45 -19.81 4.34
C ARG A 402 11.24 -19.28 5.76
N TRP A 403 9.99 -19.08 6.17
CA TRP A 403 9.65 -18.52 7.48
C TRP A 403 9.25 -19.57 8.51
N LEU A 404 9.15 -20.84 8.11
CA LEU A 404 8.85 -21.94 9.01
C LEU A 404 10.03 -22.18 9.96
N ASP A 405 9.73 -22.39 11.24
CA ASP A 405 10.69 -22.59 12.32
C ASP A 405 11.71 -21.45 12.49
N GLN A 406 11.38 -20.26 11.97
CA GLN A 406 12.22 -19.07 12.12
C GLN A 406 11.82 -18.26 13.36
N PRO A 407 12.77 -17.64 14.06
CA PRO A 407 12.46 -16.69 15.13
C PRO A 407 11.74 -15.46 14.57
N LEU A 408 11.06 -14.71 15.46
CA LEU A 408 10.43 -13.43 15.12
C LEU A 408 11.48 -12.51 14.45
N PRO A 409 11.27 -12.07 13.20
CA PRO A 409 12.23 -11.23 12.52
C PRO A 409 12.33 -9.84 13.16
N GLU A 410 13.56 -9.37 13.39
CA GLU A 410 13.78 -7.99 13.80
C GLU A 410 13.55 -7.04 12.60
N ILE A 411 12.56 -6.16 12.72
CA ILE A 411 12.03 -5.30 11.65
C ILE A 411 13.11 -4.52 10.89
N TYR A 412 14.15 -4.07 11.60
CA TYR A 412 15.22 -3.22 11.06
C TYR A 412 16.60 -3.87 11.10
N SER A 413 16.65 -5.21 11.18
CA SER A 413 17.88 -5.99 11.13
C SER A 413 18.78 -5.58 9.95
N THR A 414 20.08 -5.50 10.21
CA THR A 414 21.10 -5.21 9.20
C THR A 414 21.63 -6.45 8.49
N THR A 415 21.27 -7.65 8.95
CA THR A 415 21.71 -8.92 8.39
C THR A 415 20.57 -9.68 7.72
N SER A 416 19.36 -9.62 8.27
CA SER A 416 18.15 -10.20 7.69
C SER A 416 17.18 -9.09 7.26
N HIS A 417 17.44 -8.50 6.09
CA HIS A 417 16.67 -7.36 5.63
C HIS A 417 15.26 -7.75 5.20
N LEU A 418 14.27 -7.28 5.95
CA LEU A 418 12.88 -7.26 5.50
C LEU A 418 12.69 -6.21 4.41
N THR A 419 11.86 -6.53 3.42
CA THR A 419 11.37 -5.54 2.46
C THR A 419 10.38 -4.58 3.14
N PRO A 420 10.10 -3.40 2.55
CA PRO A 420 9.09 -2.49 3.08
C PRO A 420 7.72 -3.17 3.31
N SER A 421 7.25 -3.98 2.36
CA SER A 421 5.97 -4.69 2.50
C SER A 421 6.03 -5.75 3.60
N GLN A 422 7.15 -6.48 3.74
CA GLN A 422 7.31 -7.44 4.84
C GLN A 422 7.25 -6.76 6.21
N ARG A 423 7.77 -5.54 6.37
CA ARG A 423 7.57 -4.80 7.63
C ARG A 423 6.09 -4.53 7.92
N LYS A 424 5.33 -4.10 6.91
CA LYS A 424 3.87 -3.89 7.03
C LYS A 424 3.14 -5.19 7.37
N TYR A 425 3.45 -6.27 6.67
CA TYR A 425 2.81 -7.57 6.89
C TYR A 425 3.14 -8.16 8.25
N LEU A 426 4.36 -7.92 8.77
CA LEU A 426 4.70 -8.34 10.11
C LEU A 426 3.85 -7.61 11.15
N GLY A 427 3.61 -6.31 10.97
CA GLY A 427 2.65 -5.56 11.79
C GLY A 427 1.27 -6.22 11.79
N MET A 428 0.70 -6.49 10.61
CA MET A 428 -0.60 -7.16 10.48
C MET A 428 -0.64 -8.55 11.11
N ILE A 429 0.46 -9.32 11.04
CA ILE A 429 0.56 -10.63 11.70
C ILE A 429 0.53 -10.46 13.22
N LEU A 430 1.20 -9.43 13.74
CA LEU A 430 1.25 -9.14 15.18
C LEU A 430 -0.06 -8.56 15.72
N ASP A 431 -0.83 -7.88 14.87
CA ASP A 431 -2.21 -7.46 15.17
C ASP A 431 -3.18 -8.66 15.14
N TRP A 432 -2.95 -9.61 14.23
CA TRP A 432 -3.75 -10.85 14.11
C TRP A 432 -3.52 -11.83 15.25
N GLY A 433 -2.29 -11.90 15.78
CA GLY A 433 -1.90 -12.82 16.84
C GLY A 433 -0.40 -12.76 17.13
N SER A 434 0.14 -13.73 17.86
CA SER A 434 1.59 -13.79 18.10
C SER A 434 2.36 -14.43 16.94
N TRP A 435 3.68 -14.21 16.89
CA TRP A 435 4.54 -14.97 15.97
C TRP A 435 4.42 -16.49 16.19
N GLY A 436 4.20 -16.93 17.44
CA GLY A 436 3.96 -18.34 17.74
C GLY A 436 2.64 -18.84 17.14
N ASP A 437 1.60 -18.01 17.09
CA ASP A 437 0.35 -18.32 16.37
C ASP A 437 0.60 -18.47 14.87
N PHE A 438 1.42 -17.58 14.32
CA PHE A 438 1.78 -17.61 12.91
C PHE A 438 2.60 -18.86 12.55
N GLN A 439 3.56 -19.27 13.39
CA GLN A 439 4.29 -20.53 13.20
C GLN A 439 3.37 -21.75 13.23
N ARG A 440 2.36 -21.78 14.12
CA ARG A 440 1.36 -22.86 14.12
C ARG A 440 0.56 -22.90 12.82
N LEU A 441 0.17 -21.74 12.28
CA LEU A 441 -0.46 -21.65 10.97
C LEU A 441 0.47 -22.20 9.88
N LEU A 442 1.76 -21.80 9.87
CA LEU A 442 2.73 -22.31 8.90
C LEU A 442 2.90 -23.84 8.99
N HIS A 443 2.95 -24.44 10.18
CA HIS A 443 3.00 -25.90 10.32
C HIS A 443 1.76 -26.58 9.73
N VAL A 444 0.56 -26.06 9.97
CA VAL A 444 -0.68 -26.60 9.38
C VAL A 444 -0.65 -26.51 7.86
N LEU A 445 -0.28 -25.34 7.32
CA LEU A 445 -0.15 -25.16 5.87
C LEU A 445 0.93 -26.10 5.29
N SER A 446 2.04 -26.35 6.01
CA SER A 446 3.09 -27.29 5.61
C SER A 446 2.60 -28.73 5.56
N ALA A 447 1.86 -29.19 6.56
CA ALA A 447 1.32 -30.55 6.60
C ALA A 447 0.32 -30.80 5.46
N ILE A 448 -0.52 -29.81 5.16
CA ILE A 448 -1.45 -29.87 4.01
C ILE A 448 -0.67 -29.83 2.69
N ALA A 449 0.41 -29.06 2.62
CA ALA A 449 1.27 -28.99 1.44
C ALA A 449 1.91 -30.35 1.13
N GLU A 450 2.34 -31.11 2.14
CA GLU A 450 2.83 -32.48 2.00
C GLU A 450 1.74 -33.44 1.48
N LYS A 451 0.52 -33.35 2.03
CA LYS A 451 -0.64 -34.14 1.59
C LYS A 451 -0.92 -33.95 0.09
N HIS A 452 -0.87 -32.71 -0.39
CA HIS A 452 -1.17 -32.35 -1.79
C HIS A 452 0.06 -32.31 -2.72
N ARG A 453 1.27 -32.49 -2.18
CA ARG A 453 2.56 -32.43 -2.90
C ARG A 453 2.79 -31.09 -3.63
N VAL A 454 2.49 -29.99 -2.95
CA VAL A 454 2.64 -28.61 -3.44
C VAL A 454 3.43 -27.78 -2.42
N SER A 455 3.70 -26.51 -2.70
CA SER A 455 4.32 -25.64 -1.71
C SER A 455 3.33 -25.17 -0.64
N LEU A 456 3.84 -24.83 0.55
CA LEU A 456 3.05 -24.16 1.60
C LEU A 456 2.36 -22.90 1.06
N THR A 457 3.06 -22.15 0.21
CA THR A 457 2.53 -20.96 -0.45
C THR A 457 1.34 -21.30 -1.35
N ASN A 458 1.38 -22.41 -2.09
CA ASN A 458 0.23 -22.86 -2.88
C ASN A 458 -1.00 -23.15 -2.02
N VAL A 459 -0.82 -23.81 -0.86
CA VAL A 459 -1.92 -24.08 0.09
C VAL A 459 -2.57 -22.78 0.54
N ALA A 460 -1.77 -21.78 0.93
CA ALA A 460 -2.26 -20.48 1.33
C ALA A 460 -3.02 -19.76 0.20
N VAL A 461 -2.47 -19.72 -1.01
CA VAL A 461 -3.12 -19.12 -2.18
C VAL A 461 -4.42 -19.87 -2.50
N ARG A 462 -4.42 -21.21 -2.43
CA ARG A 462 -5.61 -22.03 -2.71
C ARG A 462 -6.71 -21.83 -1.69
N TRP A 463 -6.37 -21.67 -0.40
CA TRP A 463 -7.32 -21.32 0.65
C TRP A 463 -8.01 -19.98 0.36
N VAL A 464 -7.25 -18.97 -0.06
CA VAL A 464 -7.78 -17.66 -0.47
C VAL A 464 -8.68 -17.79 -1.71
N LEU A 465 -8.24 -18.49 -2.76
CA LEU A 465 -9.02 -18.72 -3.98
C LEU A 465 -10.27 -19.59 -3.76
N GLN A 466 -10.37 -20.35 -2.67
CA GLN A 466 -11.57 -21.13 -2.37
C GLN A 466 -12.65 -20.31 -1.66
N LYS A 467 -12.36 -19.09 -1.23
CA LYS A 467 -13.39 -18.18 -0.71
C LYS A 467 -14.22 -17.63 -1.88
N PRO A 468 -15.57 -17.74 -1.85
CA PRO A 468 -16.42 -17.41 -3.00
C PRO A 468 -16.39 -15.93 -3.39
N GLN A 469 -16.01 -15.04 -2.47
CA GLN A 469 -15.86 -13.60 -2.71
C GLN A 469 -14.55 -13.23 -3.42
N VAL A 470 -13.60 -14.17 -3.54
CA VAL A 470 -12.28 -13.90 -4.11
C VAL A 470 -12.24 -14.28 -5.59
N GLY A 471 -12.14 -13.26 -6.45
CA GLY A 471 -11.96 -13.45 -7.88
C GLY A 471 -10.58 -14.01 -8.25
N ALA A 472 -9.53 -13.32 -7.83
CA ALA A 472 -8.14 -13.65 -8.15
C ALA A 472 -7.17 -13.33 -7.01
N VAL A 473 -5.97 -13.92 -7.07
CA VAL A 473 -4.82 -13.58 -6.24
C VAL A 473 -3.71 -12.97 -7.10
N ILE A 474 -3.08 -11.92 -6.59
CA ILE A 474 -1.94 -11.26 -7.24
C ILE A 474 -0.64 -11.86 -6.68
N VAL A 475 0.15 -12.49 -7.54
CA VAL A 475 1.46 -13.05 -7.20
C VAL A 475 2.56 -12.06 -7.57
N GLY A 476 3.42 -11.74 -6.60
CA GLY A 476 4.51 -10.79 -6.80
C GLY A 476 5.60 -11.36 -7.70
N THR A 477 5.96 -10.63 -8.75
CA THR A 477 6.97 -11.06 -9.72
C THR A 477 8.16 -10.09 -9.72
N ARG A 478 9.38 -10.62 -9.60
CA ARG A 478 10.61 -9.82 -9.74
C ARG A 478 11.18 -10.03 -11.13
N LEU A 479 10.69 -9.24 -12.09
CA LEU A 479 11.10 -9.35 -13.50
C LEU A 479 12.63 -9.22 -13.65
N GLY A 480 13.23 -10.19 -14.33
CA GLY A 480 14.68 -10.26 -14.52
C GLY A 480 15.49 -10.72 -13.29
N VAL A 481 14.83 -11.11 -12.18
CA VAL A 481 15.49 -11.59 -10.95
C VAL A 481 14.98 -12.98 -10.58
N THR A 482 13.68 -13.14 -10.36
CA THR A 482 13.04 -14.44 -10.03
C THR A 482 11.58 -14.44 -10.44
N ALA A 483 11.16 -15.47 -11.17
CA ALA A 483 9.77 -15.81 -11.43
C ALA A 483 9.50 -17.23 -10.87
N HIS A 484 8.49 -17.37 -10.02
CA HIS A 484 8.06 -18.66 -9.45
C HIS A 484 6.88 -19.23 -10.26
N ASP A 485 6.97 -19.16 -11.58
CA ASP A 485 5.89 -19.47 -12.53
C ASP A 485 5.32 -20.88 -12.35
N GLN A 486 6.16 -21.91 -12.40
CA GLN A 486 5.72 -23.31 -12.26
C GLN A 486 5.13 -23.61 -10.87
N ASP A 487 5.75 -23.08 -9.81
CA ASP A 487 5.24 -23.25 -8.45
C ASP A 487 3.88 -22.57 -8.29
N ASN A 488 3.73 -21.32 -8.76
CA ASN A 488 2.47 -20.60 -8.67
C ASN A 488 1.32 -21.33 -9.40
N LEU A 489 1.60 -21.95 -10.55
CA LEU A 489 0.60 -22.74 -11.31
C LEU A 489 0.12 -23.99 -10.57
N ALA A 490 0.95 -24.58 -9.70
CA ALA A 490 0.57 -25.74 -8.89
C ALA A 490 -0.62 -25.44 -7.95
N THR A 491 -0.94 -24.16 -7.71
CA THR A 491 -2.16 -23.73 -7.02
C THR A 491 -3.44 -24.32 -7.66
N PHE A 492 -3.43 -24.57 -8.97
CA PHE A 492 -4.58 -25.10 -9.69
C PHE A 492 -4.58 -26.63 -9.82
N SER A 493 -3.53 -27.33 -9.37
CA SER A 493 -3.45 -28.80 -9.50
C SER A 493 -4.13 -29.57 -8.37
N PHE A 494 -4.70 -28.87 -7.38
CA PHE A 494 -5.35 -29.48 -6.23
C PHE A 494 -6.53 -28.64 -5.72
N ARG A 495 -7.26 -29.18 -4.74
CA ARG A 495 -8.33 -28.50 -4.02
C ARG A 495 -8.24 -28.89 -2.54
N LEU A 496 -8.40 -27.93 -1.65
CA LEU A 496 -8.53 -28.17 -0.22
C LEU A 496 -9.90 -28.81 0.04
N ASP A 497 -9.90 -29.95 0.72
CA ASP A 497 -11.12 -30.58 1.19
C ASP A 497 -11.64 -29.92 2.48
N ASP A 498 -12.80 -30.37 2.96
CA ASP A 498 -13.47 -29.75 4.12
C ASP A 498 -12.61 -29.84 5.39
N GLU A 499 -11.81 -30.89 5.54
CA GLU A 499 -10.92 -31.04 6.69
C GLU A 499 -9.73 -30.08 6.58
N ASP A 500 -9.10 -29.97 5.40
CA ASP A 500 -8.03 -29.00 5.15
C ASP A 500 -8.49 -27.57 5.44
N VAL A 501 -9.69 -27.20 4.95
CA VAL A 501 -10.26 -25.87 5.18
C VAL A 501 -10.54 -25.64 6.66
N LYS A 502 -11.12 -26.63 7.34
CA LYS A 502 -11.45 -26.54 8.77
C LYS A 502 -10.22 -26.31 9.64
N VAL A 503 -9.15 -27.10 9.45
CA VAL A 503 -7.93 -26.94 10.28
C VAL A 503 -7.19 -25.63 10.01
N ILE A 504 -7.27 -25.10 8.79
CA ILE A 504 -6.75 -23.76 8.48
C ILE A 504 -7.62 -22.69 9.17
N ASP A 505 -8.95 -22.77 9.00
CA ASP A 505 -9.90 -21.78 9.53
C ASP A 505 -9.85 -21.72 11.07
N GLU A 506 -9.69 -22.85 11.76
CA GLU A 506 -9.53 -22.92 13.23
C GLU A 506 -8.38 -22.05 13.74
N ILE A 507 -7.29 -21.92 12.97
CA ILE A 507 -6.14 -21.08 13.35
C ILE A 507 -6.27 -19.68 12.74
N ALA A 508 -6.60 -19.57 11.46
CA ALA A 508 -6.64 -18.32 10.72
C ALA A 508 -7.73 -17.38 11.24
N LEU A 509 -8.92 -17.92 11.52
CA LEU A 509 -10.08 -17.16 11.98
C LEU A 509 -10.23 -17.21 13.51
N GLY A 510 -9.69 -18.26 14.15
CA GLY A 510 -9.88 -18.52 15.57
C GLY A 510 -11.28 -19.09 15.88
N LYS A 511 -11.56 -19.34 17.16
CA LYS A 511 -12.88 -19.85 17.56
C LYS A 511 -13.95 -18.80 17.29
N GLU A 512 -15.02 -19.18 16.60
CA GLU A 512 -16.14 -18.28 16.25
C GLU A 512 -15.69 -16.96 15.58
N ASN A 513 -14.61 -17.00 14.77
CA ASN A 513 -13.99 -15.84 14.11
C ASN A 513 -13.36 -14.80 15.05
N GLU A 514 -13.02 -15.16 16.29
CA GLU A 514 -12.46 -14.24 17.30
C GLU A 514 -11.24 -13.45 16.79
N ARG A 515 -10.35 -14.04 15.98
CA ARG A 515 -9.16 -13.35 15.45
C ARG A 515 -9.52 -12.36 14.36
N THR A 516 -10.48 -12.73 13.51
CA THR A 516 -11.00 -11.82 12.49
C THR A 516 -11.69 -10.63 13.13
N LEU A 517 -12.48 -10.85 14.19
CA LEU A 517 -13.14 -9.78 14.93
C LEU A 517 -12.15 -8.89 15.69
N ALA A 518 -11.10 -9.46 16.28
CA ALA A 518 -10.04 -8.70 16.94
C ALA A 518 -9.27 -7.80 15.95
N LEU A 519 -8.94 -8.32 14.76
CA LEU A 519 -8.37 -7.52 13.67
C LEU A 519 -9.32 -6.40 13.23
N LEU A 520 -10.62 -6.70 13.15
CA LEU A 520 -11.65 -5.72 12.81
C LEU A 520 -11.73 -4.58 13.83
N GLU A 521 -11.57 -4.92 15.11
CA GLU A 521 -11.58 -3.96 16.21
C GLU A 521 -10.29 -3.13 16.26
N SER A 522 -9.12 -3.74 16.01
CA SER A 522 -7.83 -3.04 16.06
C SER A 522 -7.54 -2.19 14.82
N LEU A 523 -7.81 -2.73 13.63
CA LEU A 523 -7.57 -2.04 12.36
C LEU A 523 -8.74 -1.13 11.97
N GLY A 524 -9.90 -1.35 12.58
CA GLY A 524 -11.15 -0.67 12.28
C GLY A 524 -11.87 -1.25 11.05
N ASP A 525 -13.19 -1.32 11.13
CA ASP A 525 -14.09 -1.47 9.96
C ASP A 525 -15.40 -0.68 10.15
N CYS A 526 -15.54 0.06 11.26
CA CYS A 526 -16.71 0.84 11.60
C CYS A 526 -16.39 1.92 12.65
N ASP A 527 -16.90 3.13 12.41
CA ASP A 527 -16.94 4.28 13.33
C ASP A 527 -17.97 4.08 14.46
N GLU A 528 -18.44 2.85 14.69
CA GLU A 528 -19.57 2.53 15.58
C GLU A 528 -19.14 2.19 17.01
N PHE A 529 -19.89 2.66 18.01
CA PHE A 529 -19.85 2.14 19.38
C PHE A 529 -21.26 1.93 19.95
N LYS A 530 -21.37 1.14 21.02
CA LYS A 530 -22.65 0.83 21.69
C LYS A 530 -22.70 1.40 23.11
N LEU A 531 -23.89 1.87 23.49
CA LEU A 531 -24.24 2.24 24.86
C LEU A 531 -25.49 1.47 25.31
N TYR A 532 -25.60 1.20 26.61
CA TYR A 532 -26.87 0.81 27.20
C TYR A 532 -27.78 2.03 27.39
N ASP A 533 -29.06 1.88 27.10
CA ASP A 533 -30.09 2.76 27.63
C ASP A 533 -30.36 2.38 29.09
N LEU A 534 -30.50 3.37 29.96
CA LEU A 534 -30.67 3.16 31.40
C LEU A 534 -32.08 3.53 31.84
N ARG A 535 -32.61 2.77 32.78
CA ARG A 535 -33.78 3.13 33.58
C ARG A 535 -33.35 3.26 35.03
N ILE A 536 -33.58 4.42 35.62
CA ILE A 536 -33.22 4.72 37.00
C ILE A 536 -34.51 4.80 37.80
N GLU A 537 -34.71 3.85 38.72
CA GLU A 537 -35.92 3.73 39.52
C GLU A 537 -35.65 4.11 40.98
N VAL A 538 -36.58 4.85 41.58
CA VAL A 538 -36.59 5.14 43.01
C VAL A 538 -37.02 3.89 43.77
N VAL A 539 -36.21 3.53 44.76
CA VAL A 539 -36.50 2.48 45.74
C VAL A 539 -36.59 3.11 47.13
N CYS A 540 -37.69 2.88 47.81
CA CYS A 540 -38.07 3.38 49.11
C CYS A 540 -38.33 2.17 50.03
N PRO A 541 -37.48 1.95 51.04
CA PRO A 541 -37.68 0.84 51.97
C PRO A 541 -39.05 0.93 52.69
N PRO A 542 -39.80 -0.18 52.81
CA PRO A 542 -41.10 -0.18 53.45
C PRO A 542 -41.05 0.35 54.89
N GLY A 543 -41.95 1.28 55.22
CA GLY A 543 -42.07 1.84 56.58
C GLY A 543 -41.07 2.95 56.91
N GLU A 544 -40.15 3.29 56.02
CA GLU A 544 -39.20 4.39 56.22
C GLU A 544 -39.77 5.75 55.80
N ARG A 545 -39.34 6.81 56.49
CA ARG A 545 -39.70 8.19 56.13
C ARG A 545 -38.82 8.68 54.99
N ILE A 546 -39.44 9.07 53.88
CA ILE A 546 -38.74 9.66 52.73
C ILE A 546 -38.78 11.20 52.81
N LEU A 547 -37.61 11.83 52.85
CA LEU A 547 -37.46 13.28 53.05
C LEU A 547 -37.27 14.05 51.74
N CYS A 548 -36.78 13.40 50.68
CA CYS A 548 -36.49 14.03 49.40
C CYS A 548 -37.71 14.21 48.48
N GLY A 549 -38.90 13.79 48.93
CA GLY A 549 -40.15 13.86 48.14
C GLY A 549 -40.31 12.76 47.09
N ALA A 550 -39.34 11.84 46.97
CA ALA A 550 -39.40 10.72 46.05
C ALA A 550 -40.47 9.70 46.46
N ARG A 551 -41.11 9.05 45.47
CA ARG A 551 -42.11 8.00 45.68
C ARG A 551 -41.59 6.67 45.14
N GLU A 552 -41.99 5.58 45.77
CA GLU A 552 -41.68 4.24 45.28
C GLU A 552 -42.11 4.09 43.81
N GLY A 553 -41.17 3.64 42.96
CA GLY A 553 -41.44 3.43 41.54
C GLY A 553 -41.38 4.68 40.66
N ASP A 554 -41.17 5.88 41.21
CA ASP A 554 -40.78 7.04 40.40
C ASP A 554 -39.51 6.70 39.61
N TYR A 555 -39.43 7.09 38.34
CA TYR A 555 -38.26 6.77 37.51
C TYR A 555 -37.94 7.84 36.48
N PHE A 556 -36.71 7.80 35.96
CA PHE A 556 -36.36 8.47 34.71
C PHE A 556 -35.59 7.50 33.81
N THR A 557 -35.61 7.76 32.51
CA THR A 557 -34.84 6.97 31.54
C THR A 557 -33.76 7.84 30.91
N LEU A 558 -32.59 7.26 30.70
CA LEU A 558 -31.51 7.82 29.90
C LEU A 558 -31.44 7.02 28.59
N GLN A 559 -31.90 7.63 27.50
CA GLN A 559 -31.91 7.03 26.16
C GLN A 559 -30.86 7.74 25.31
N GLY A 560 -29.76 7.06 25.00
CA GLY A 560 -28.56 7.73 24.53
C GLY A 560 -28.09 8.81 25.52
N GLU A 561 -27.99 10.05 25.07
CA GLU A 561 -27.57 11.19 25.91
C GLU A 561 -28.76 11.93 26.58
N MET A 562 -29.99 11.54 26.23
CA MET A 562 -31.20 12.28 26.60
C MET A 562 -31.91 11.66 27.80
N MET A 563 -32.17 12.50 28.81
CA MET A 563 -32.92 12.13 30.01
C MET A 563 -34.41 12.46 29.84
N TYR A 564 -35.27 11.50 30.18
CA TYR A 564 -36.73 11.65 30.11
C TYR A 564 -37.39 11.28 31.43
N LEU A 565 -38.36 12.09 31.85
CA LEU A 565 -39.24 11.81 32.99
C LEU A 565 -40.67 11.55 32.49
N PRO A 566 -41.45 10.71 33.20
CA PRO A 566 -42.88 10.59 32.96
C PRO A 566 -43.62 11.94 33.15
N PRO A 567 -44.69 12.20 32.40
CA PRO A 567 -45.46 13.43 32.54
C PRO A 567 -45.95 13.65 33.98
N GLY A 568 -45.69 14.85 34.52
CA GLY A 568 -46.12 15.25 35.87
C GLY A 568 -45.30 14.64 37.01
N GLN A 569 -44.25 13.88 36.72
CA GLN A 569 -43.34 13.34 37.73
C GLN A 569 -42.14 14.26 37.95
N GLY A 570 -41.79 14.52 39.21
CA GLY A 570 -40.57 15.22 39.60
C GLY A 570 -39.56 14.26 40.21
N ILE A 571 -38.27 14.56 40.06
CA ILE A 571 -37.18 13.89 40.77
C ILE A 571 -36.42 14.95 41.56
N SER A 572 -36.05 14.63 42.80
CA SER A 572 -35.24 15.52 43.64
C SER A 572 -33.88 15.76 42.98
N ILE A 573 -33.52 17.04 42.80
CA ILE A 573 -32.20 17.43 42.27
C ILE A 573 -31.05 16.87 43.12
N TYR A 574 -31.26 16.70 44.44
CA TYR A 574 -30.25 16.17 45.35
C TYR A 574 -30.03 14.67 45.14
N SER A 575 -31.10 13.89 45.01
CA SER A 575 -30.99 12.46 44.65
C SER A 575 -30.43 12.30 43.25
N LEU A 576 -30.79 13.18 42.32
CA LEU A 576 -30.22 13.18 40.97
C LEU A 576 -28.70 13.45 41.00
N ALA A 577 -28.24 14.37 41.84
CA ALA A 577 -26.82 14.68 41.99
C ALA A 577 -25.98 13.51 42.50
N SER A 578 -26.55 12.56 43.26
CA SER A 578 -25.80 11.38 43.72
C SER A 578 -25.63 10.32 42.62
N VAL A 579 -26.59 10.21 41.69
CA VAL A 579 -26.54 9.20 40.62
C VAL A 579 -25.88 9.69 39.34
N LEU A 580 -26.02 10.99 39.01
CA LEU A 580 -25.54 11.60 37.76
C LEU A 580 -24.08 11.26 37.40
N PRO A 581 -23.10 11.34 38.34
CA PRO A 581 -21.70 11.05 38.03
C PRO A 581 -21.44 9.63 37.54
N LEU A 582 -22.36 8.70 37.80
CA LEU A 582 -22.21 7.28 37.51
C LEU A 582 -22.87 6.88 36.19
N LEU A 583 -23.79 7.68 35.66
CA LEU A 583 -24.63 7.27 34.52
C LEU A 583 -23.82 7.00 33.26
N ALA A 584 -22.90 7.90 32.89
CA ALA A 584 -22.07 7.74 31.70
C ALA A 584 -21.23 6.45 31.74
N ALA A 585 -20.66 6.12 32.92
CA ALA A 585 -19.93 4.87 33.12
C ALA A 585 -20.88 3.66 33.07
N LYS A 586 -22.07 3.77 33.66
CA LYS A 586 -23.09 2.70 33.65
C LYS A 586 -23.66 2.40 32.26
N GLN A 587 -23.63 3.36 31.34
CA GLN A 587 -23.98 3.14 29.93
C GLN A 587 -22.93 2.32 29.16
N ARG A 588 -21.66 2.32 29.60
CA ARG A 588 -20.59 1.61 28.91
C ARG A 588 -20.65 0.12 29.19
N ILE A 589 -20.15 -0.66 28.25
CA ILE A 589 -19.83 -2.07 28.48
C ILE A 589 -18.58 -2.09 29.36
N THR A 590 -18.68 -2.72 30.52
CA THR A 590 -17.66 -2.77 31.56
C THR A 590 -17.34 -4.22 31.90
N HIS A 591 -16.16 -4.50 32.44
CA HIS A 591 -15.72 -5.85 32.77
C HIS A 591 -16.69 -6.53 33.76
N THR A 592 -16.98 -7.82 33.60
CA THR A 592 -18.02 -8.52 34.38
C THR A 592 -17.76 -8.55 35.89
N ASN A 593 -16.49 -8.48 36.29
CA ASN A 593 -16.07 -8.47 37.71
C ASN A 593 -15.87 -7.06 38.30
N ASP A 594 -16.13 -6.00 37.54
CA ASP A 594 -16.08 -4.63 38.05
C ASP A 594 -17.36 -4.30 38.83
N TRP A 595 -17.24 -3.63 39.99
CA TRP A 595 -18.39 -3.13 40.75
C TRP A 595 -19.24 -2.17 39.92
N MET A 596 -18.63 -1.47 38.96
CA MET A 596 -19.35 -0.64 37.99
C MET A 596 -20.29 -1.46 37.10
N THR A 597 -20.08 -2.76 36.96
CA THR A 597 -21.00 -3.69 36.28
C THR A 597 -22.06 -4.23 37.24
N THR A 598 -21.69 -4.59 38.47
CA THR A 598 -22.57 -5.35 39.39
C THR A 598 -23.46 -4.48 40.27
N ASP A 599 -22.96 -3.34 40.76
CA ASP A 599 -23.60 -2.61 41.85
C ASP A 599 -24.57 -1.56 41.31
N ALA A 600 -25.88 -1.74 41.52
CA ALA A 600 -26.91 -0.92 40.86
C ALA A 600 -27.57 0.14 41.75
N LEU A 601 -27.37 0.11 43.07
CA LEU A 601 -28.11 0.93 44.04
C LEU A 601 -27.27 2.10 44.55
N ILE A 602 -27.79 3.31 44.38
CA ILE A 602 -27.15 4.56 44.81
C ILE A 602 -28.00 5.22 45.89
N ALA A 603 -27.42 5.53 47.04
CA ALA A 603 -28.14 6.13 48.16
C ALA A 603 -28.50 7.61 47.91
N CYS A 604 -29.59 8.05 48.54
CA CYS A 604 -29.87 9.48 48.70
C CYS A 604 -28.71 10.16 49.47
N PRO A 605 -28.28 11.36 49.07
CA PRO A 605 -27.18 12.05 49.77
C PRO A 605 -27.58 12.57 51.16
N ASP A 606 -28.88 12.72 51.45
CA ASP A 606 -29.34 13.00 52.81
C ASP A 606 -29.23 11.72 53.65
N PRO A 607 -28.37 11.67 54.68
CA PRO A 607 -28.17 10.46 55.48
C PRO A 607 -29.42 10.01 56.24
N ASN A 608 -30.40 10.92 56.42
CA ASN A 608 -31.67 10.64 57.08
C ASN A 608 -32.77 10.21 56.11
N CYS A 609 -32.53 10.27 54.80
CA CYS A 609 -33.47 9.79 53.77
C CYS A 609 -33.05 8.40 53.30
N LYS A 610 -33.88 7.39 53.51
CA LYS A 610 -33.55 5.99 53.17
C LYS A 610 -33.85 5.60 51.72
N SER A 611 -34.25 6.54 50.87
CA SER A 611 -34.46 6.27 49.45
C SER A 611 -33.15 5.97 48.72
N GLN A 612 -33.25 5.18 47.66
CA GLN A 612 -32.16 4.81 46.77
C GLN A 612 -32.60 4.96 45.31
N LEU A 613 -31.64 5.02 44.41
CA LEU A 613 -31.83 4.99 42.96
C LEU A 613 -31.20 3.73 42.40
N LYS A 614 -32.00 2.88 41.77
CA LYS A 614 -31.57 1.65 41.12
C LYS A 614 -31.35 1.87 39.64
N ILE A 615 -30.13 1.69 39.17
CA ILE A 615 -29.76 1.79 37.75
C ILE A 615 -29.96 0.43 37.09
N ILE A 616 -30.80 0.38 36.06
CA ILE A 616 -31.13 -0.83 35.30
C ILE A 616 -30.69 -0.61 33.85
N ARG A 617 -29.77 -1.45 33.36
CA ARG A 617 -29.43 -1.53 31.93
C ARG A 617 -30.59 -2.19 31.19
N THR A 618 -31.05 -1.58 30.11
CA THR A 618 -32.18 -2.08 29.33
C THR A 618 -31.71 -2.58 27.96
N GLY A 619 -32.03 -1.86 26.88
CA GLY A 619 -31.52 -2.14 25.54
C GLY A 619 -30.13 -1.57 25.29
N THR A 620 -29.56 -1.90 24.13
CA THR A 620 -28.36 -1.24 23.61
C THR A 620 -28.72 -0.40 22.40
N ARG A 621 -28.02 0.73 22.25
CA ARG A 621 -28.14 1.65 21.12
C ARG A 621 -26.78 1.82 20.47
N LYS A 622 -26.78 1.88 19.14
CA LYS A 622 -25.59 2.14 18.33
C LYS A 622 -25.43 3.65 18.11
N PHE A 623 -24.18 4.09 18.07
CA PHE A 623 -23.76 5.45 17.76
C PHE A 623 -22.59 5.38 16.79
N ASN A 624 -22.48 6.36 15.90
CA ASN A 624 -21.24 6.62 15.17
C ASN A 624 -20.46 7.74 15.87
N HIS A 625 -19.15 7.60 15.98
CA HIS A 625 -18.29 8.60 16.63
C HIS A 625 -18.34 9.96 15.90
N SER A 626 -18.38 9.95 14.57
CA SER A 626 -18.61 11.14 13.72
C SER A 626 -19.94 11.86 13.97
N GLU A 627 -20.98 11.16 14.42
CA GLU A 627 -22.29 11.77 14.71
C GLU A 627 -22.35 12.41 16.09
N VAL A 628 -21.47 12.03 17.02
CA VAL A 628 -21.51 12.47 18.42
C VAL A 628 -20.33 13.34 18.85
N THR A 629 -19.31 13.50 18.00
CA THR A 629 -18.19 14.39 18.29
C THR A 629 -17.52 14.92 17.03
N ALA A 630 -17.08 16.18 17.09
CA ALA A 630 -16.25 16.81 16.05
C ALA A 630 -14.76 16.44 16.17
N VAL A 631 -14.37 15.76 17.24
CA VAL A 631 -12.98 15.34 17.46
C VAL A 631 -12.73 14.05 16.69
N GLN A 632 -11.82 14.07 15.73
CA GLN A 632 -11.46 12.88 14.96
C GLN A 632 -10.77 11.81 15.82
N LEU A 633 -11.00 10.53 15.52
CA LEU A 633 -10.23 9.44 16.11
C LEU A 633 -8.78 9.54 15.60
N SER A 634 -7.82 9.63 16.51
CA SER A 634 -6.40 9.52 16.15
C SER A 634 -6.13 8.11 15.66
N LYS A 635 -5.49 7.97 14.50
CA LYS A 635 -5.08 6.68 13.92
C LYS A 635 -3.99 5.95 14.73
N ASP A 636 -3.56 6.51 15.86
CA ASP A 636 -2.48 6.01 16.72
C ASP A 636 -3.00 5.30 17.99
N LYS A 637 -4.05 4.47 17.87
CA LYS A 637 -4.50 3.61 18.98
C LYS A 637 -4.03 2.18 18.81
#